data_AF-A0A957I6A6-F1
#
_entry.id   AF-A0A957I6A6-F1
#
_cell.length_a   1.000
_cell.length_b   1.000
_cell.length_c   1.000
_cell.angle_alpha   90.00
_cell.angle_beta   90.00
_cell.angle_gamma   90.00
#
_symmetry.space_group_name_H-M   'P 1'
#
loop_
_entity.id
_entity.type
_entity.pdbx_description
1 polymer ?
#
loop_
_entity_poly.entity_id
_entity_poly.type
_entity_poly.pdbx_seq_one_letter_code
_entity_poly.pdbx_strand_id
1 'polypeptide(L)'
;MKRQTHVQRFISLILLFALLILIIPLSIGSSSTNAAPDEPTADNDIFLPMVRNALPPIIPETTEVLTDDTTQHLVSVSQDGATFTFSQMTPELAALDDGDVMVSDVSDAAPYGFLREVADVTMIGGEVVVTTEAATLEDAIQQGEFSYSKRLTPADIEGMTAQPGMQLMRSAAANIDDSFFFEINDVALYDEDGNLGTTYDQLKVNGSLELAPDFSFDWRIEDWTLQELEFIFNVEEITELEFQAEVDLLSAELLRHELAQLQLGTITVFVGPVPVVFVIEMPIYLRADGEVSVGVTTSVMQEANLSAGLRYEQGNWSPISSLNNDFGWEPPTLSAGVDLKGYIDPPLSLLLYGVTGPFAGVNPYLKLEADIFADPWWELFAGIEATVGLKVEVLGHSLGEHTEVVVGYEILLAQAATSQPPNTPSNPLPPDEAIDQSINADLGWTGGDSDGDSVTYDVYLEADDITPDMLVSDDQSGTTFDPGTLAANTHYYWQIVAEDEQGEVTEGPIWDFTTGAMINEPPHLPAYPTPGDGAFDQSITIDLAWGGGDPDGDAVTYDVYFEANDATPDVIVATDQSATSFDPGALVENTQYYWQVVAEDEHGEVTAGPIWDFTTAWAANNDPTARVSVDSNGTQGNGGSNYSVISANGRYVAFQSSASNLVSEDTNGDPDIFVHDIQTGETIRVSVDSNGTQVSAGASYPVISAEGRYVAFESLDSNLVSEDTNGDRDIFLHDTVTEATTRVSVTSNGIQANAESWYPAISADGRYVAFESWASNLVNGDTNGYRDIFLHDTQTGATIRVSIASDGTQADGGSMYPVISADGRYVAFRSYASNLVSGDTNGNPDIFLHDTQTGETVRISVDSNGTEANGNQVSPAISADGRYVAFDSDASNLVNDDTNGVNDIFLHDTENGETIRVSVGSNGMQGNDHSWKRPAVSADGRFVVFESDANNLVSGDTNGGSDIFLHNTETGETIRVSVDIEGTQGNGLSGYPTISADGRYVAFYSDASNLVSEDTNGARDVFLRDTQVGHAALWLSQPQLHSQAD
;
A
#
# COMPACT_ATOMS: atom_id res chain seq x y z
N MET A 1 41.86 2.46 27.02
CA MET A 1 41.71 2.53 28.49
C MET A 1 40.22 2.34 28.78
N LYS A 2 39.78 1.11 29.09
CA LYS A 2 39.08 0.71 30.35
C LYS A 2 37.87 1.61 30.69
N ARG A 3 36.63 1.12 30.74
CA ARG A 3 36.16 -0.10 31.44
C ARG A 3 34.91 -0.75 30.79
N GLN A 4 35.01 -2.06 30.58
CA GLN A 4 33.94 -3.07 30.71
C GLN A 4 33.75 -3.45 32.19
N THR A 5 32.55 -3.95 32.57
CA THR A 5 32.26 -5.30 33.19
C THR A 5 30.80 -5.34 33.70
N HIS A 6 29.91 -6.15 33.10
CA HIS A 6 29.44 -7.49 33.54
C HIS A 6 28.60 -7.53 34.83
N VAL A 7 27.41 -8.15 34.78
CA VAL A 7 27.15 -9.52 35.29
C VAL A 7 25.89 -10.12 34.61
N GLN A 8 26.04 -11.38 34.21
CA GLN A 8 25.08 -12.32 33.65
C GLN A 8 24.75 -13.37 34.74
N ARG A 9 23.57 -14.01 34.67
CA ARG A 9 23.14 -15.29 35.29
C ARG A 9 22.53 -15.27 36.70
N PHE A 10 21.29 -15.77 36.87
CA PHE A 10 21.00 -17.19 37.21
C PHE A 10 19.49 -17.42 37.41
N ILE A 11 18.95 -18.38 36.64
CA ILE A 11 17.71 -19.13 36.88
C ILE A 11 17.88 -20.02 38.13
N SER A 12 16.75 -20.42 38.73
CA SER A 12 16.56 -21.49 39.73
C SER A 12 16.53 -21.07 41.20
N LEU A 13 15.30 -20.90 41.71
CA LEU A 13 14.85 -21.76 42.80
C LEU A 13 13.41 -22.21 42.57
N ILE A 14 13.30 -23.52 42.44
CA ILE A 14 12.17 -24.37 42.09
C ILE A 14 11.37 -24.75 43.36
N LEU A 15 10.05 -24.88 43.21
CA LEU A 15 9.08 -25.73 43.92
C LEU A 15 9.10 -25.83 45.47
N LEU A 16 7.90 -25.63 46.06
CA LEU A 16 7.39 -26.55 47.08
C LEU A 16 5.84 -26.60 47.09
N PHE A 17 5.28 -27.65 46.46
CA PHE A 17 4.11 -28.48 46.82
C PHE A 17 2.75 -27.83 47.22
N ALA A 18 1.55 -28.33 46.89
CA ALA A 18 0.96 -29.28 45.93
C ALA A 18 -0.56 -29.34 46.26
N LEU A 19 -1.41 -29.39 45.22
CA LEU A 19 -2.64 -30.20 45.02
C LEU A 19 -3.54 -30.62 46.23
N LEU A 20 -4.86 -30.33 46.19
CA LEU A 20 -6.00 -31.30 46.23
C LEU A 20 -7.39 -30.68 46.63
N ILE A 21 -8.40 -30.86 45.75
CA ILE A 21 -9.73 -31.50 45.98
C ILE A 21 -10.92 -30.72 46.65
N LEU A 22 -11.92 -30.45 45.79
CA LEU A 22 -13.39 -30.75 45.83
C LEU A 22 -14.41 -30.04 46.77
N ILE A 23 -15.58 -29.78 46.15
CA ILE A 23 -17.00 -29.82 46.63
C ILE A 23 -17.63 -28.53 47.26
N ILE A 24 -18.37 -27.77 46.42
CA ILE A 24 -19.85 -27.45 46.40
C ILE A 24 -20.62 -27.58 47.76
N PRO A 25 -21.70 -26.81 48.15
CA PRO A 25 -22.72 -26.06 47.35
C PRO A 25 -23.36 -24.73 47.90
N LEU A 26 -24.18 -24.11 47.03
CA LEU A 26 -25.55 -23.53 47.22
C LEU A 26 -25.84 -22.09 47.73
N SER A 27 -26.59 -21.37 46.85
CA SER A 27 -27.90 -20.66 47.06
C SER A 27 -27.89 -19.19 47.54
N ILE A 28 -28.75 -18.23 47.12
CA ILE A 28 -29.90 -18.07 46.18
C ILE A 28 -30.20 -16.54 46.08
N GLY A 29 -30.72 -16.07 44.93
CA GLY A 29 -31.78 -15.04 44.81
C GLY A 29 -31.41 -13.75 44.07
N SER A 30 -32.19 -13.16 43.15
CA SER A 30 -33.55 -13.43 42.62
C SER A 30 -33.81 -12.47 41.44
N SER A 31 -34.17 -12.99 40.26
CA SER A 31 -35.47 -12.85 39.56
C SER A 31 -35.77 -11.57 38.74
N SER A 32 -35.95 -11.72 37.42
CA SER A 32 -37.17 -11.28 36.71
C SER A 32 -37.37 -12.03 35.38
N THR A 33 -38.49 -12.75 35.37
CA THR A 33 -39.22 -13.52 34.35
C THR A 33 -39.45 -12.86 32.97
N ASN A 34 -39.37 -13.61 31.85
CA ASN A 34 -40.52 -14.29 31.21
C ASN A 34 -40.18 -15.03 29.88
N ALA A 35 -40.68 -16.27 29.81
CA ALA A 35 -41.17 -17.06 28.65
C ALA A 35 -40.20 -17.59 27.57
N ALA A 36 -39.86 -18.88 27.70
CA ALA A 36 -39.35 -19.76 26.64
C ALA A 36 -40.49 -20.46 25.87
N PRO A 37 -40.24 -20.99 24.66
CA PRO A 37 -40.81 -22.24 24.18
C PRO A 37 -39.76 -23.37 24.18
N ASP A 38 -40.06 -24.42 24.94
CA ASP A 38 -39.59 -25.81 24.91
C ASP A 38 -38.22 -26.15 24.25
N GLU A 39 -37.23 -26.42 25.11
CA GLU A 39 -36.09 -27.28 24.76
C GLU A 39 -36.51 -28.77 24.73
N PRO A 40 -35.99 -29.56 23.78
CA PRO A 40 -35.87 -31.00 23.97
C PRO A 40 -34.62 -31.28 24.81
N THR A 41 -34.83 -31.92 25.96
CA THR A 41 -33.79 -32.37 26.88
C THR A 41 -32.74 -33.24 26.19
N ALA A 42 -31.46 -32.91 26.37
CA ALA A 42 -30.33 -33.77 26.10
C ALA A 42 -30.45 -35.06 26.94
N ASP A 43 -30.75 -36.17 26.27
CA ASP A 43 -30.55 -37.51 26.82
C ASP A 43 -29.17 -37.99 26.33
N ASN A 44 -28.31 -38.34 27.28
CA ASN A 44 -27.06 -39.05 27.03
C ASN A 44 -27.42 -40.48 26.61
N ASP A 45 -27.88 -40.65 25.37
CA ASP A 45 -28.00 -41.98 24.79
C ASP A 45 -26.61 -42.43 24.33
N ILE A 46 -26.03 -43.28 25.16
CA ILE A 46 -25.11 -44.33 24.73
C ILE A 46 -25.72 -44.96 23.46
N PHE A 47 -25.12 -44.73 22.29
CA PHE A 47 -25.45 -45.45 21.07
C PHE A 47 -25.13 -46.94 21.29
N LEU A 48 -26.10 -47.67 21.85
CA LEU A 48 -26.13 -49.12 21.76
C LEU A 48 -26.32 -49.45 20.27
N PRO A 49 -25.55 -50.39 19.70
CA PRO A 49 -25.76 -50.80 18.31
C PRO A 49 -27.21 -51.24 18.17
N MET A 50 -27.97 -50.54 17.33
CA MET A 50 -29.30 -50.98 16.93
C MET A 50 -29.15 -52.38 16.37
N VAL A 51 -29.77 -53.37 17.02
CA VAL A 51 -29.91 -54.70 16.47
C VAL A 51 -30.91 -54.60 15.30
N ARG A 52 -30.42 -54.15 14.14
CA ARG A 52 -31.06 -54.42 12.86
C ARG A 52 -30.84 -55.90 12.56
N ASN A 53 -31.90 -56.60 12.17
CA ASN A 53 -31.74 -57.97 11.69
C ASN A 53 -30.96 -57.91 10.38
N ALA A 54 -29.66 -58.20 10.43
CA ALA A 54 -28.77 -58.14 9.27
C ALA A 54 -29.42 -58.82 8.05
N LEU A 55 -29.56 -58.06 6.96
CA LEU A 55 -30.06 -58.57 5.70
C LEU A 55 -29.03 -59.54 5.10
N PRO A 56 -29.34 -60.84 4.88
CA PRO A 56 -28.36 -61.79 4.38
C PRO A 56 -27.94 -61.42 2.95
N PRO A 57 -26.63 -61.44 2.63
CA PRO A 57 -26.13 -61.02 1.34
C PRO A 57 -26.53 -62.00 0.23
N ILE A 58 -26.96 -61.47 -0.91
CA ILE A 58 -27.20 -62.21 -2.16
C ILE A 58 -26.23 -61.64 -3.19
N ILE A 59 -25.24 -62.45 -3.58
CA ILE A 59 -24.25 -62.09 -4.59
C ILE A 59 -24.65 -62.76 -5.92
N PRO A 60 -24.77 -61.99 -7.03
CA PRO A 60 -25.04 -62.52 -8.35
C PRO A 60 -23.99 -63.54 -8.82
N GLU A 61 -24.38 -64.48 -9.69
CA GLU A 61 -23.41 -65.39 -10.33
C GLU A 61 -22.48 -64.67 -11.32
N THR A 62 -22.82 -63.45 -11.73
CA THR A 62 -22.00 -62.58 -12.59
C THR A 62 -20.93 -61.80 -11.81
N THR A 63 -20.85 -61.97 -10.49
CA THR A 63 -19.85 -61.30 -9.66
C THR A 63 -18.71 -62.27 -9.34
N GLU A 64 -17.54 -62.00 -9.91
CA GLU A 64 -16.35 -62.83 -9.79
C GLU A 64 -15.33 -62.18 -8.84
N VAL A 65 -15.11 -62.83 -7.69
CA VAL A 65 -14.17 -62.35 -6.67
C VAL A 65 -12.77 -62.90 -6.95
N LEU A 66 -11.86 -62.03 -7.34
CA LEU A 66 -10.46 -62.39 -7.60
C LEU A 66 -9.70 -62.48 -6.27
N THR A 67 -9.26 -63.69 -5.93
CA THR A 67 -8.52 -63.99 -4.70
C THR A 67 -7.03 -63.64 -4.81
N ASP A 68 -6.32 -63.66 -3.68
CA ASP A 68 -4.85 -63.50 -3.61
C ASP A 68 -4.08 -64.41 -4.58
N ASP A 69 -4.59 -65.63 -4.81
CA ASP A 69 -3.98 -66.57 -5.75
C ASP A 69 -3.98 -66.04 -7.19
N THR A 70 -4.95 -65.19 -7.54
CA THR A 70 -5.03 -64.49 -8.82
C THR A 70 -4.35 -63.13 -8.80
N THR A 71 -4.56 -62.31 -7.77
CA THR A 71 -4.05 -60.94 -7.72
C THR A 71 -2.53 -60.87 -7.56
N GLN A 72 -1.89 -61.90 -6.98
CA GLN A 72 -0.41 -62.01 -6.98
C GLN A 72 0.19 -62.05 -8.40
N HIS A 73 -0.63 -62.33 -9.42
CA HIS A 73 -0.23 -62.32 -10.82
C HIS A 73 -0.57 -61.01 -11.54
N LEU A 74 -1.25 -60.05 -10.89
CA LEU A 74 -1.53 -58.73 -11.43
C LEU A 74 -0.22 -57.94 -11.55
N VAL A 75 0.12 -57.57 -12.79
CA VAL A 75 1.37 -56.88 -13.14
C VAL A 75 1.19 -55.37 -13.10
N SER A 76 0.07 -54.88 -13.63
CA SER A 76 -0.21 -53.46 -13.69
C SER A 76 -1.70 -53.18 -13.89
N VAL A 77 -2.14 -52.04 -13.37
CA VAL A 77 -3.44 -51.42 -13.61
C VAL A 77 -3.18 -50.05 -14.27
N SER A 78 -3.93 -49.70 -15.32
CA SER A 78 -3.85 -48.36 -15.92
C SER A 78 -4.33 -47.28 -14.94
N GLN A 79 -3.87 -46.04 -15.10
CA GLN A 79 -4.18 -44.95 -14.15
C GLN A 79 -5.69 -44.63 -14.07
N ASP A 80 -6.42 -44.81 -15.17
CA ASP A 80 -7.88 -44.69 -15.24
C ASP A 80 -8.61 -45.97 -14.82
N GLY A 81 -7.86 -47.03 -14.48
CA GLY A 81 -8.32 -48.37 -14.16
C GLY A 81 -9.12 -49.07 -15.26
N ALA A 82 -9.00 -48.66 -16.52
CA ALA A 82 -9.68 -49.29 -17.66
C ALA A 82 -9.00 -50.57 -18.16
N THR A 83 -7.77 -50.87 -17.74
CA THR A 83 -7.02 -52.04 -18.20
C THR A 83 -6.21 -52.68 -17.08
N PHE A 84 -6.38 -54.00 -16.91
CA PHE A 84 -5.66 -54.84 -15.95
C PHE A 84 -4.83 -55.87 -16.71
N THR A 85 -3.55 -55.99 -16.37
CA THR A 85 -2.64 -56.94 -17.01
C THR A 85 -2.14 -57.96 -15.99
N PHE A 86 -2.39 -59.25 -16.23
CA PHE A 86 -1.95 -60.35 -15.40
C PHE A 86 -0.88 -61.19 -16.12
N SER A 87 0.12 -61.63 -15.38
CA SER A 87 1.26 -62.40 -15.89
C SER A 87 0.90 -63.80 -16.36
N GLN A 88 -0.26 -64.35 -15.95
CA GLN A 88 -0.76 -65.65 -16.38
C GLN A 88 -2.27 -65.81 -16.17
N MET A 89 -2.86 -66.80 -16.87
CA MET A 89 -4.26 -67.18 -16.72
C MET A 89 -4.49 -68.05 -15.48
N THR A 90 -5.50 -67.70 -14.68
CA THR A 90 -5.98 -68.45 -13.50
C THR A 90 -7.40 -68.97 -13.73
N PRO A 91 -7.91 -69.91 -12.90
CA PRO A 91 -9.29 -70.37 -13.00
C PRO A 91 -10.32 -69.24 -12.91
N GLU A 92 -10.08 -68.26 -12.05
CA GLU A 92 -10.93 -67.08 -11.86
C GLU A 92 -10.91 -66.18 -13.10
N LEU A 93 -9.73 -65.89 -13.66
CA LEU A 93 -9.63 -65.11 -14.91
C LEU A 93 -10.24 -65.84 -16.12
N ALA A 94 -10.23 -67.17 -16.11
CA ALA A 94 -10.85 -67.97 -17.16
C ALA A 94 -12.38 -68.10 -17.03
N ALA A 95 -12.93 -67.70 -15.89
CA ALA A 95 -14.38 -67.68 -15.64
C ALA A 95 -15.03 -66.35 -16.04
N LEU A 96 -14.25 -65.28 -16.19
CA LEU A 96 -14.73 -63.96 -16.60
C LEU A 96 -15.27 -63.96 -18.04
N ASP A 97 -16.51 -63.54 -18.21
CA ASP A 97 -17.18 -63.23 -19.47
C ASP A 97 -17.47 -61.71 -19.58
N ASP A 98 -17.82 -61.24 -20.79
CA ASP A 98 -18.27 -59.86 -21.06
C ASP A 98 -19.55 -59.54 -20.26
N GLY A 99 -19.52 -58.45 -19.50
CA GLY A 99 -20.58 -58.01 -18.57
C GLY A 99 -20.49 -58.58 -17.15
N ASP A 100 -19.49 -59.41 -16.84
CA ASP A 100 -19.25 -59.84 -15.46
C ASP A 100 -18.63 -58.71 -14.62
N VAL A 101 -18.91 -58.70 -13.33
CA VAL A 101 -18.34 -57.75 -12.37
C VAL A 101 -17.17 -58.43 -11.67
N MET A 102 -15.97 -57.99 -11.98
CA MET A 102 -14.76 -58.44 -11.28
C MET A 102 -14.49 -57.54 -10.07
N VAL A 103 -14.20 -58.17 -8.93
CA VAL A 103 -13.93 -57.47 -7.67
C VAL A 103 -12.76 -58.11 -6.94
N SER A 104 -11.96 -57.28 -6.28
CA SER A 104 -10.82 -57.78 -5.50
C SER A 104 -10.48 -56.90 -4.30
N ASP A 105 -9.86 -57.54 -3.32
CA ASP A 105 -9.27 -56.90 -2.15
C ASP A 105 -7.92 -56.22 -2.52
N VAL A 106 -7.31 -55.55 -1.55
CA VAL A 106 -6.01 -54.88 -1.72
C VAL A 106 -4.90 -55.86 -2.09
N SER A 107 -4.03 -55.44 -3.00
CA SER A 107 -2.84 -56.20 -3.42
C SER A 107 -1.69 -55.26 -3.78
N ASP A 108 -0.47 -55.79 -3.92
CA ASP A 108 0.72 -54.98 -4.25
C ASP A 108 0.55 -54.14 -5.53
N ALA A 109 -0.19 -54.65 -6.52
CA ALA A 109 -0.45 -53.97 -7.80
C ALA A 109 -1.77 -53.19 -7.84
N ALA A 110 -2.65 -53.39 -6.85
CA ALA A 110 -3.90 -52.66 -6.67
C ALA A 110 -4.08 -52.32 -5.18
N PRO A 111 -3.39 -51.28 -4.67
CA PRO A 111 -3.33 -50.97 -3.24
C PRO A 111 -4.68 -50.56 -2.64
N TYR A 112 -5.68 -50.25 -3.47
CA TYR A 112 -7.03 -49.86 -3.06
C TYR A 112 -8.10 -50.90 -3.44
N GLY A 113 -7.67 -52.11 -3.86
CA GLY A 113 -8.56 -53.08 -4.49
C GLY A 113 -9.15 -52.55 -5.81
N PHE A 114 -10.20 -53.19 -6.31
CA PHE A 114 -10.95 -52.68 -7.46
C PHE A 114 -12.34 -53.34 -7.56
N LEU A 115 -13.26 -52.60 -8.19
CA LEU A 115 -14.59 -53.04 -8.59
C LEU A 115 -14.86 -52.56 -10.01
N ARG A 116 -15.01 -53.49 -10.95
CA ARG A 116 -15.03 -53.19 -12.39
C ARG A 116 -15.91 -54.14 -13.18
N GLU A 117 -16.57 -53.63 -14.22
CA GLU A 117 -17.31 -54.47 -15.17
C GLU A 117 -16.37 -54.87 -16.31
N VAL A 118 -16.34 -56.15 -16.64
CA VAL A 118 -15.48 -56.72 -17.68
C VAL A 118 -16.07 -56.44 -19.05
N ALA A 119 -15.30 -55.77 -19.90
CA ALA A 119 -15.66 -55.51 -21.30
C ALA A 119 -14.99 -56.48 -22.28
N ASP A 120 -13.77 -56.94 -21.98
CA ASP A 120 -13.07 -57.96 -22.79
C ASP A 120 -11.94 -58.63 -21.99
N VAL A 121 -11.67 -59.90 -22.30
CA VAL A 121 -10.56 -60.67 -21.73
C VAL A 121 -9.73 -61.27 -22.87
N THR A 122 -8.51 -60.78 -23.06
CA THR A 122 -7.66 -61.20 -24.17
C THR A 122 -6.29 -61.66 -23.72
N MET A 123 -5.69 -62.59 -24.47
CA MET A 123 -4.31 -63.04 -24.26
C MET A 123 -3.37 -62.34 -25.24
N ILE A 124 -2.46 -61.52 -24.72
CA ILE A 124 -1.47 -60.78 -25.52
C ILE A 124 -0.08 -61.14 -25.02
N GLY A 125 0.76 -61.70 -25.89
CA GLY A 125 2.17 -61.97 -25.54
C GLY A 125 2.42 -63.02 -24.44
N GLY A 126 1.39 -63.71 -23.95
CA GLY A 126 1.47 -64.65 -22.83
C GLY A 126 0.90 -64.10 -21.52
N GLU A 127 0.54 -62.82 -21.49
CA GLU A 127 -0.17 -62.13 -20.41
C GLU A 127 -1.68 -62.09 -20.70
N VAL A 128 -2.49 -62.04 -19.64
CA VAL A 128 -3.94 -61.82 -19.71
C VAL A 128 -4.19 -60.33 -19.57
N VAL A 129 -4.89 -59.73 -20.53
CA VAL A 129 -5.30 -58.32 -20.49
C VAL A 129 -6.81 -58.29 -20.38
N VAL A 130 -7.31 -57.72 -19.29
CA VAL A 130 -8.74 -57.49 -19.04
C VAL A 130 -9.01 -56.01 -19.23
N THR A 131 -9.90 -55.65 -20.15
CA THR A 131 -10.38 -54.27 -20.31
C THR A 131 -11.73 -54.12 -19.63
N THR A 132 -11.94 -53.00 -18.95
CA THR A 132 -13.09 -52.83 -18.06
C THR A 132 -13.73 -51.45 -18.14
N GLU A 133 -14.99 -51.38 -17.69
CA GLU A 133 -15.74 -50.15 -17.45
C GLU A 133 -16.00 -49.95 -15.93
N ALA A 134 -16.54 -48.80 -15.53
CA ALA A 134 -16.89 -48.56 -14.13
C ALA A 134 -18.09 -49.42 -13.71
N ALA A 135 -17.97 -50.11 -12.58
CA ALA A 135 -19.06 -50.89 -11.97
C ALA A 135 -19.46 -50.29 -10.64
N THR A 136 -20.70 -50.53 -10.21
CA THR A 136 -21.25 -50.06 -8.95
C THR A 136 -21.42 -51.21 -7.95
N LEU A 137 -21.65 -50.87 -6.69
CA LEU A 137 -21.88 -51.87 -5.64
C LEU A 137 -23.14 -52.70 -5.88
N GLU A 138 -24.20 -52.18 -6.53
CA GLU A 138 -25.36 -53.00 -6.88
C GLU A 138 -25.05 -53.99 -7.98
N ASP A 139 -24.17 -53.66 -8.93
CA ASP A 139 -23.75 -54.61 -9.97
C ASP A 139 -23.10 -55.85 -9.34
N ALA A 140 -22.38 -55.68 -8.22
CA ALA A 140 -21.75 -56.76 -7.46
C ALA A 140 -22.63 -57.39 -6.37
N ILE A 141 -23.65 -56.68 -5.87
CA ILE A 141 -24.43 -57.07 -4.68
C ILE A 141 -25.91 -56.84 -4.95
N GLN A 142 -26.65 -57.92 -5.24
CA GLN A 142 -28.09 -57.85 -5.43
C GLN A 142 -28.84 -57.45 -4.14
N GLN A 143 -28.38 -57.96 -3.00
CA GLN A 143 -28.98 -57.68 -1.70
C GLN A 143 -27.89 -57.73 -0.63
N GLY A 144 -27.88 -56.77 0.30
CA GLY A 144 -26.93 -56.73 1.40
C GLY A 144 -27.12 -55.50 2.30
N GLU A 145 -26.55 -55.56 3.49
CA GLU A 145 -26.51 -54.46 4.44
C GLU A 145 -25.09 -54.35 5.00
N PHE A 146 -24.67 -53.11 5.26
CA PHE A 146 -23.38 -52.75 5.80
C PHE A 146 -23.54 -51.71 6.88
N SER A 147 -22.77 -51.87 7.95
CA SER A 147 -22.65 -50.92 9.05
C SER A 147 -21.23 -50.99 9.58
N TYR A 148 -20.54 -49.85 9.59
CA TYR A 148 -19.16 -49.76 10.06
C TYR A 148 -18.94 -48.43 10.77
N SER A 149 -18.20 -48.46 11.88
CA SER A 149 -17.73 -47.26 12.56
C SER A 149 -16.30 -47.44 13.03
N LYS A 150 -15.53 -46.35 12.99
CA LYS A 150 -14.13 -46.33 13.42
C LYS A 150 -13.76 -44.96 13.96
N ARG A 151 -13.10 -44.94 15.12
CA ARG A 151 -12.33 -43.78 15.60
C ARG A 151 -10.93 -43.84 14.97
N LEU A 152 -10.53 -42.74 14.34
CA LEU A 152 -9.22 -42.63 13.72
C LEU A 152 -8.20 -42.18 14.77
N THR A 153 -7.01 -42.78 14.70
CA THR A 153 -5.91 -42.50 15.64
C THR A 153 -4.60 -42.34 14.88
N PRO A 154 -3.56 -41.72 15.45
CA PRO A 154 -2.24 -41.65 14.83
C PRO A 154 -1.62 -43.01 14.49
N ALA A 155 -2.10 -44.11 15.09
CA ALA A 155 -1.64 -45.47 14.77
C ALA A 155 -2.15 -45.97 13.41
N ASP A 156 -3.17 -45.31 12.84
CA ASP A 156 -3.75 -45.65 11.53
C ASP A 156 -2.97 -45.02 10.35
N ILE A 157 -1.96 -44.19 10.62
CA ILE A 157 -1.12 -43.56 9.61
C ILE A 157 -0.15 -44.58 9.00
N GLU A 158 -0.30 -44.83 7.71
CA GLU A 158 0.64 -45.65 6.93
C GLU A 158 1.70 -44.79 6.23
N GLY A 159 1.36 -43.53 5.93
CA GLY A 159 2.26 -42.53 5.35
C GLY A 159 1.76 -41.10 5.62
N MET A 160 2.69 -40.16 5.67
CA MET A 160 2.38 -38.74 5.79
C MET A 160 3.35 -37.94 4.93
N THR A 161 2.81 -36.95 4.20
CA THR A 161 3.59 -35.89 3.57
C THR A 161 3.19 -34.57 4.21
N ALA A 162 4.14 -33.66 4.43
CA ALA A 162 3.89 -32.37 5.06
C ALA A 162 4.86 -31.31 4.54
N GLN A 163 4.39 -30.07 4.50
CA GLN A 163 5.19 -28.90 4.19
C GLN A 163 6.25 -28.62 5.28
N PRO A 164 7.35 -27.94 4.95
CA PRO A 164 8.26 -27.39 5.95
C PRO A 164 7.49 -26.52 6.96
N GLY A 165 7.73 -26.74 8.27
CA GLY A 165 7.06 -26.01 9.35
C GLY A 165 5.88 -26.75 9.99
N MET A 166 5.31 -27.77 9.33
CA MET A 166 4.25 -28.61 9.90
C MET A 166 4.79 -29.93 10.46
N GLN A 167 4.41 -30.28 11.68
CA GLN A 167 4.84 -31.52 12.33
C GLN A 167 3.69 -32.20 13.06
N LEU A 168 3.51 -33.51 12.83
CA LEU A 168 2.68 -34.35 13.68
C LEU A 168 3.43 -34.70 14.96
N MET A 169 2.89 -34.27 16.08
CA MET A 169 3.48 -34.37 17.40
C MET A 169 2.64 -35.32 18.28
N ARG A 170 3.20 -35.77 19.40
CA ARG A 170 2.37 -36.37 20.46
C ARG A 170 1.70 -35.24 21.22
N SER A 171 0.39 -35.32 21.41
CA SER A 171 -0.37 -34.31 22.14
C SER A 171 0.30 -33.94 23.47
N ALA A 172 0.46 -32.64 23.69
CA ALA A 172 1.02 -32.08 24.92
C ALA A 172 -0.04 -31.96 26.04
N ALA A 173 -1.32 -31.93 25.65
CA ALA A 173 -2.46 -31.85 26.56
C ALA A 173 -2.90 -33.26 26.97
N ALA A 174 -3.06 -33.50 28.27
CA ALA A 174 -3.43 -34.81 28.81
C ALA A 174 -4.94 -35.15 28.67
N ASN A 175 -5.67 -34.46 27.79
CA ASN A 175 -7.13 -34.39 27.86
C ASN A 175 -7.88 -35.12 26.73
N ILE A 176 -7.26 -35.33 25.56
CA ILE A 176 -7.85 -36.11 24.46
C ILE A 176 -6.95 -37.32 24.18
N ASP A 177 -7.39 -38.52 24.58
CA ASP A 177 -6.67 -39.75 24.28
C ASP A 177 -6.74 -40.07 22.77
N ASP A 178 -5.61 -40.45 22.17
CA ASP A 178 -5.44 -40.92 20.78
C ASP A 178 -5.81 -39.90 19.67
N SER A 179 -5.58 -38.59 19.88
CA SER A 179 -5.76 -37.50 18.91
C SER A 179 -4.60 -37.33 17.91
N PHE A 180 -4.89 -36.69 16.77
CA PHE A 180 -3.89 -36.16 15.84
C PHE A 180 -3.55 -34.73 16.24
N PHE A 181 -2.31 -34.46 16.65
CA PHE A 181 -1.85 -33.14 17.07
C PHE A 181 -0.79 -32.58 16.12
N PHE A 182 -1.14 -31.54 15.37
CA PHE A 182 -0.28 -30.86 14.42
C PHE A 182 0.22 -29.55 15.02
N GLU A 183 1.53 -29.35 14.98
CA GLU A 183 2.16 -28.06 15.29
C GLU A 183 2.51 -27.37 13.96
N ILE A 184 2.16 -26.09 13.84
CA ILE A 184 2.36 -25.25 12.67
C ILE A 184 3.30 -24.11 13.07
N ASN A 185 4.51 -24.11 12.50
CA ASN A 185 5.53 -23.13 12.84
C ASN A 185 6.06 -22.44 11.57
N ASP A 186 5.86 -21.13 11.49
CA ASP A 186 6.43 -20.21 10.50
C ASP A 186 6.13 -20.65 9.06
N VAL A 187 4.88 -21.06 8.81
CA VAL A 187 4.47 -21.53 7.48
C VAL A 187 4.00 -20.33 6.66
N ALA A 188 4.74 -20.01 5.59
CA ALA A 188 4.33 -19.01 4.60
C ALA A 188 3.19 -19.56 3.72
N LEU A 189 2.04 -18.89 3.77
CA LEU A 189 0.85 -19.19 2.97
C LEU A 189 0.88 -18.47 1.63
N TYR A 190 1.46 -17.29 1.64
CA TYR A 190 1.71 -16.44 0.49
C TYR A 190 3.08 -15.80 0.65
N ASP A 191 3.74 -15.62 -0.48
CA ASP A 191 5.09 -15.09 -0.61
C ASP A 191 5.11 -14.38 -1.96
N GLU A 192 5.04 -13.04 -1.94
CA GLU A 192 4.82 -12.23 -3.15
C GLU A 192 5.90 -12.47 -4.21
N ASP A 193 7.15 -12.59 -3.78
CA ASP A 193 8.31 -12.82 -4.66
C ASP A 193 8.68 -14.31 -4.83
N GLY A 194 7.97 -15.21 -4.15
CA GLY A 194 8.21 -16.66 -4.12
C GLY A 194 9.55 -17.08 -3.52
N ASN A 195 10.24 -16.18 -2.82
CA ASN A 195 11.49 -16.42 -2.11
C ASN A 195 11.28 -16.44 -0.59
N LEU A 196 11.23 -17.65 -0.03
CA LEU A 196 11.08 -17.92 1.41
C LEU A 196 12.15 -17.30 2.35
N GLY A 197 13.14 -16.57 1.84
CA GLY A 197 14.17 -15.87 2.60
C GLY A 197 13.91 -14.37 2.84
N THR A 198 13.02 -13.74 2.07
CA THR A 198 12.41 -12.43 2.36
C THR A 198 11.22 -12.67 3.27
N THR A 199 11.06 -11.90 4.36
CA THR A 199 10.01 -12.16 5.37
C THR A 199 8.97 -11.05 5.45
N TYR A 200 9.16 -9.98 4.69
CA TYR A 200 8.38 -8.74 4.78
C TYR A 200 7.17 -8.73 3.83
N ASP A 201 7.13 -9.70 2.92
CA ASP A 201 6.19 -9.93 1.81
C ASP A 201 5.43 -11.25 1.97
N GLN A 202 5.46 -11.82 3.19
CA GLN A 202 4.87 -13.11 3.50
C GLN A 202 3.64 -12.98 4.38
N LEU A 203 2.58 -13.71 3.99
CA LEU A 203 1.50 -14.06 4.91
C LEU A 203 1.89 -15.36 5.60
N LYS A 204 2.11 -15.32 6.92
CA LYS A 204 2.54 -16.47 7.71
C LYS A 204 1.45 -16.93 8.65
N VAL A 205 1.42 -18.24 8.90
CA VAL A 205 0.63 -18.83 9.97
C VAL A 205 1.50 -19.57 10.97
N ASN A 206 1.13 -19.42 12.24
CA ASN A 206 1.61 -20.21 13.36
C ASN A 206 0.42 -20.82 14.11
N GLY A 207 0.66 -21.86 14.89
CA GLY A 207 -0.35 -22.39 15.80
C GLY A 207 -0.34 -23.90 15.94
N SER A 208 -1.50 -24.46 16.29
CA SER A 208 -1.69 -25.89 16.43
C SER A 208 -3.11 -26.34 16.08
N LEU A 209 -3.23 -27.59 15.65
CA LEU A 209 -4.50 -28.25 15.34
C LEU A 209 -4.52 -29.63 16.00
N GLU A 210 -5.46 -29.87 16.89
CA GLU A 210 -5.73 -31.16 17.51
C GLU A 210 -7.09 -31.70 17.05
N LEU A 211 -7.10 -32.92 16.49
CA LEU A 211 -8.30 -33.58 15.98
C LEU A 211 -8.45 -34.97 16.59
N ALA A 212 -9.65 -35.31 17.04
CA ALA A 212 -10.05 -36.69 17.34
C ALA A 212 -11.30 -37.08 16.54
N PRO A 213 -11.12 -37.47 15.26
CA PRO A 213 -12.24 -37.82 14.40
C PRO A 213 -12.70 -39.27 14.56
N ASP A 214 -14.01 -39.46 14.51
CA ASP A 214 -14.65 -40.75 14.29
C ASP A 214 -15.72 -40.66 13.21
N PHE A 215 -16.00 -41.77 12.55
CA PHE A 215 -17.05 -41.81 11.54
C PHE A 215 -17.84 -43.11 11.62
N SER A 216 -19.08 -43.05 11.13
CA SER A 216 -19.90 -44.21 10.79
C SER A 216 -20.39 -44.12 9.35
N PHE A 217 -20.47 -45.29 8.71
CA PHE A 217 -21.00 -45.44 7.36
C PHE A 217 -21.89 -46.66 7.31
N ASP A 218 -23.11 -46.48 6.84
CA ASP A 218 -24.15 -47.49 6.81
C ASP A 218 -24.83 -47.47 5.44
N TRP A 219 -25.09 -48.64 4.86
CA TRP A 219 -25.88 -48.74 3.64
C TRP A 219 -26.68 -50.02 3.56
N ARG A 220 -27.75 -49.99 2.76
CA ARG A 220 -28.63 -51.14 2.51
C ARG A 220 -29.06 -51.21 1.05
N ILE A 221 -28.75 -52.32 0.39
CA ILE A 221 -29.17 -52.63 -0.97
C ILE A 221 -30.22 -53.75 -0.92
N GLU A 222 -31.34 -53.54 -1.59
CA GLU A 222 -32.37 -54.56 -1.80
C GLU A 222 -32.78 -54.60 -3.26
N ASP A 223 -32.85 -55.80 -3.84
CA ASP A 223 -33.23 -56.00 -5.24
C ASP A 223 -32.53 -55.03 -6.20
N TRP A 224 -31.20 -54.93 -6.11
CA TRP A 224 -30.34 -54.08 -6.96
C TRP A 224 -30.55 -52.56 -6.77
N THR A 225 -31.19 -52.14 -5.68
CA THR A 225 -31.47 -50.73 -5.43
C THR A 225 -31.04 -50.31 -4.04
N LEU A 226 -30.35 -49.17 -3.95
CA LEU A 226 -30.03 -48.53 -2.67
C LEU A 226 -31.30 -48.07 -1.96
N GLN A 227 -31.55 -48.60 -0.77
CA GLN A 227 -32.69 -48.24 0.06
C GLN A 227 -32.33 -47.18 1.10
N GLU A 228 -31.14 -47.33 1.71
CA GLU A 228 -30.67 -46.50 2.80
C GLU A 228 -29.15 -46.29 2.66
N LEU A 229 -28.67 -45.07 2.90
CA LEU A 229 -27.25 -44.73 2.99
C LEU A 229 -27.09 -43.64 4.07
N GLU A 230 -26.22 -43.85 5.05
CA GLU A 230 -25.94 -42.88 6.10
C GLU A 230 -24.43 -42.75 6.27
N PHE A 231 -23.96 -41.51 6.37
CA PHE A 231 -22.60 -41.18 6.72
C PHE A 231 -22.65 -40.14 7.85
N ILE A 232 -21.98 -40.41 8.96
CA ILE A 232 -21.85 -39.49 10.09
C ILE A 232 -20.36 -39.36 10.40
N PHE A 233 -19.91 -38.12 10.52
CA PHE A 233 -18.58 -37.74 10.96
C PHE A 233 -18.70 -36.97 12.27
N ASN A 234 -17.99 -37.40 13.29
CA ASN A 234 -17.87 -36.69 14.57
C ASN A 234 -16.41 -36.28 14.76
N VAL A 235 -16.18 -35.09 15.31
CA VAL A 235 -14.84 -34.64 15.65
C VAL A 235 -14.85 -33.81 16.93
N GLU A 236 -13.91 -34.12 17.81
CA GLU A 236 -13.45 -33.22 18.87
C GLU A 236 -12.24 -32.46 18.32
N GLU A 237 -12.30 -31.14 18.33
CA GLU A 237 -11.36 -30.24 17.66
C GLU A 237 -10.87 -29.17 18.64
N ILE A 238 -9.54 -29.00 18.73
CA ILE A 238 -8.91 -27.85 19.39
C ILE A 238 -7.96 -27.20 18.39
N THR A 239 -8.16 -25.92 18.12
CA THR A 239 -7.33 -25.17 17.18
C THR A 239 -6.83 -23.88 17.81
N GLU A 240 -5.57 -23.58 17.58
CA GLU A 240 -4.96 -22.29 17.86
C GLU A 240 -4.32 -21.81 16.56
N LEU A 241 -4.74 -20.65 16.05
CA LEU A 241 -4.16 -20.05 14.85
C LEU A 241 -3.72 -18.62 15.13
N GLU A 242 -2.52 -18.29 14.68
CA GLU A 242 -1.95 -16.96 14.66
C GLU A 242 -1.60 -16.60 13.22
N PHE A 243 -2.20 -15.53 12.70
CA PHE A 243 -1.88 -14.99 11.38
C PHE A 243 -0.97 -13.77 11.56
N GLN A 244 0.12 -13.74 10.79
CA GLN A 244 1.06 -12.64 10.77
C GLN A 244 1.29 -12.16 9.34
N ALA A 245 1.09 -10.87 9.09
CA ALA A 245 1.50 -10.18 7.87
C ALA A 245 2.25 -8.90 8.24
N GLU A 246 3.33 -8.56 7.51
CA GLU A 246 4.18 -7.40 7.85
C GLU A 246 3.99 -6.17 6.92
N VAL A 247 3.44 -6.28 5.69
CA VAL A 247 3.19 -5.16 4.73
C VAL A 247 2.01 -5.45 3.78
N ASP A 248 1.56 -4.44 3.03
CA ASP A 248 0.50 -4.41 2.00
C ASP A 248 0.49 -5.65 1.08
N LEU A 249 -0.54 -6.49 1.23
CA LEU A 249 -0.89 -7.58 0.36
C LEU A 249 -2.15 -7.17 -0.43
N LEU A 250 -1.98 -6.85 -1.72
CA LEU A 250 -3.01 -6.31 -2.60
C LEU A 250 -4.22 -7.25 -2.85
N SER A 251 -4.10 -8.56 -2.56
CA SER A 251 -5.22 -9.50 -2.38
C SER A 251 -4.71 -10.93 -2.21
N ALA A 252 -5.29 -11.69 -1.27
CA ALA A 252 -5.18 -13.14 -1.17
C ALA A 252 -6.50 -13.76 -1.64
N GLU A 253 -6.73 -13.85 -2.96
CA GLU A 253 -7.89 -14.59 -3.48
C GLU A 253 -7.73 -16.10 -3.20
N LEU A 254 -8.49 -16.62 -2.23
CA LEU A 254 -8.75 -18.06 -2.00
C LEU A 254 -7.52 -18.97 -2.18
N LEU A 255 -6.40 -18.63 -1.54
CA LEU A 255 -5.18 -19.43 -1.59
C LEU A 255 -5.38 -20.72 -0.80
N ARG A 256 -5.70 -21.82 -1.51
CA ARG A 256 -5.76 -23.15 -0.91
C ARG A 256 -4.36 -23.76 -0.87
N HIS A 257 -3.75 -23.78 0.31
CA HIS A 257 -2.44 -24.38 0.52
C HIS A 257 -2.56 -25.73 1.24
N GLU A 258 -2.05 -26.81 0.65
CA GLU A 258 -2.00 -28.12 1.30
C GLU A 258 -0.82 -28.18 2.26
N LEU A 259 -1.10 -28.26 3.57
CA LEU A 259 -0.10 -28.30 4.63
C LEU A 259 0.41 -29.72 4.87
N ALA A 260 -0.49 -30.71 4.86
CA ALA A 260 -0.14 -32.12 4.96
C ALA A 260 -1.18 -33.03 4.32
N GLN A 261 -0.73 -34.21 3.94
CA GLN A 261 -1.57 -35.32 3.51
C GLN A 261 -1.33 -36.54 4.39
N LEU A 262 -2.36 -37.01 5.07
CA LEU A 262 -2.32 -38.24 5.85
C LEU A 262 -2.89 -39.38 5.01
N GLN A 263 -2.03 -40.36 4.72
CA GLN A 263 -2.44 -41.62 4.11
C GLN A 263 -2.79 -42.57 5.25
N LEU A 264 -4.09 -42.71 5.46
CA LEU A 264 -4.66 -43.65 6.43
C LEU A 264 -4.91 -44.98 5.72
N GLY A 265 -4.63 -46.09 6.40
CA GLY A 265 -4.73 -47.42 5.79
C GLY A 265 -6.11 -47.78 5.25
N THR A 266 -6.19 -48.80 4.41
CA THR A 266 -7.45 -49.27 3.81
C THR A 266 -8.29 -50.10 4.77
N ILE A 267 -9.60 -49.98 4.68
CA ILE A 267 -10.56 -50.81 5.41
C ILE A 267 -11.26 -51.75 4.42
N THR A 268 -11.00 -53.05 4.52
CA THR A 268 -11.75 -54.06 3.78
C THR A 268 -12.82 -54.69 4.67
N VAL A 269 -14.06 -54.71 4.18
CA VAL A 269 -15.18 -55.40 4.83
C VAL A 269 -15.85 -56.35 3.83
N PHE A 270 -16.14 -57.57 4.27
CA PHE A 270 -16.75 -58.58 3.40
C PHE A 270 -18.27 -58.57 3.49
N VAL A 271 -18.94 -58.30 2.37
CA VAL A 271 -20.38 -58.50 2.20
C VAL A 271 -20.59 -59.82 1.49
N GLY A 272 -20.78 -60.89 2.26
CA GLY A 272 -20.68 -62.25 1.73
C GLY A 272 -19.23 -62.52 1.28
N PRO A 273 -18.99 -63.03 0.05
CA PRO A 273 -17.64 -63.18 -0.50
C PRO A 273 -17.03 -61.86 -1.05
N VAL A 274 -17.80 -60.80 -1.25
CA VAL A 274 -17.32 -59.57 -1.92
C VAL A 274 -16.53 -58.68 -0.94
N PRO A 275 -15.25 -58.38 -1.21
CA PRO A 275 -14.43 -57.48 -0.40
C PRO A 275 -14.72 -56.01 -0.75
N VAL A 276 -15.41 -55.28 0.11
CA VAL A 276 -15.67 -53.84 -0.06
C VAL A 276 -14.54 -53.05 0.60
N VAL A 277 -13.74 -52.35 -0.22
CA VAL A 277 -12.54 -51.62 0.24
C VAL A 277 -12.82 -50.13 0.32
N PHE A 278 -12.53 -49.53 1.47
CA PHE A 278 -12.55 -48.08 1.69
C PHE A 278 -11.13 -47.55 1.89
N VAL A 279 -10.81 -46.46 1.21
CA VAL A 279 -9.58 -45.68 1.39
C VAL A 279 -9.96 -44.43 2.15
N ILE A 280 -9.24 -44.14 3.23
CA ILE A 280 -9.48 -42.95 4.03
C ILE A 280 -8.39 -41.93 3.69
N GLU A 281 -8.80 -40.74 3.27
CA GLU A 281 -7.90 -39.62 3.02
C GLU A 281 -8.24 -38.47 3.95
N MET A 282 -7.21 -37.88 4.56
CA MET A 282 -7.35 -36.69 5.41
C MET A 282 -6.23 -35.70 5.07
N PRO A 283 -6.35 -34.97 3.95
CA PRO A 283 -5.52 -33.79 3.71
C PRO A 283 -5.85 -32.69 4.72
N ILE A 284 -4.89 -31.83 5.00
CA ILE A 284 -5.04 -30.65 5.85
C ILE A 284 -4.68 -29.45 4.99
N TYR A 285 -5.68 -28.63 4.68
CA TYR A 285 -5.51 -27.38 3.96
C TYR A 285 -5.53 -26.21 4.91
N LEU A 286 -4.81 -25.16 4.55
CA LEU A 286 -5.08 -23.83 5.04
C LEU A 286 -5.59 -22.97 3.89
N ARG A 287 -6.53 -22.09 4.20
CA ARG A 287 -7.11 -21.15 3.24
C ARG A 287 -7.09 -19.76 3.85
N ALA A 288 -6.75 -18.77 3.05
CA ALA A 288 -6.95 -17.37 3.40
C ALA A 288 -7.71 -16.71 2.25
N ASP A 289 -8.65 -15.84 2.59
CA ASP A 289 -9.49 -15.07 1.68
C ASP A 289 -9.54 -13.63 2.18
N GLY A 290 -9.19 -12.64 1.36
CA GLY A 290 -9.25 -11.23 1.74
C GLY A 290 -8.05 -10.37 1.31
N GLU A 291 -8.03 -9.11 1.73
CA GLU A 291 -7.06 -8.07 1.41
C GLU A 291 -6.43 -7.52 2.72
N VAL A 292 -5.11 -7.30 2.72
CA VAL A 292 -4.40 -6.78 3.90
C VAL A 292 -3.65 -5.52 3.47
N SER A 293 -4.11 -4.33 3.90
CA SER A 293 -3.47 -3.05 3.56
C SER A 293 -2.57 -2.54 4.68
N VAL A 294 -1.52 -3.28 5.09
CA VAL A 294 -0.56 -3.03 6.19
C VAL A 294 -0.76 -3.98 7.39
N GLY A 295 0.37 -4.43 7.96
CA GLY A 295 0.52 -5.63 8.78
C GLY A 295 -0.47 -5.86 9.93
N VAL A 296 -0.84 -7.12 10.10
CA VAL A 296 -1.76 -7.62 11.13
C VAL A 296 -1.11 -8.74 11.94
N THR A 297 -1.36 -8.76 13.25
CA THR A 297 -1.13 -9.94 14.09
C THR A 297 -2.36 -10.20 14.94
N THR A 298 -2.95 -11.38 14.79
CA THR A 298 -4.14 -11.80 15.55
C THR A 298 -4.07 -13.29 15.85
N SER A 299 -4.57 -13.69 17.03
CA SER A 299 -4.56 -15.07 17.48
C SER A 299 -5.92 -15.48 18.08
N VAL A 300 -6.39 -16.66 17.73
CA VAL A 300 -7.61 -17.25 18.30
C VAL A 300 -7.39 -18.70 18.71
N MET A 301 -8.00 -19.06 19.83
CA MET A 301 -8.09 -20.42 20.35
C MET A 301 -9.55 -20.89 20.34
N GLN A 302 -9.79 -22.06 19.78
CA GLN A 302 -11.11 -22.66 19.64
C GLN A 302 -11.13 -24.09 20.20
N GLU A 303 -12.24 -24.47 20.84
CA GLU A 303 -12.54 -25.84 21.25
C GLU A 303 -13.97 -26.22 20.82
N ALA A 304 -14.10 -27.16 19.87
CA ALA A 304 -15.38 -27.57 19.30
C ALA A 304 -15.63 -29.08 19.38
N ASN A 305 -16.90 -29.43 19.57
CA ASN A 305 -17.44 -30.79 19.40
C ASN A 305 -18.50 -30.74 18.32
N LEU A 306 -18.26 -31.43 17.21
CA LEU A 306 -19.10 -31.37 16.03
C LEU A 306 -19.51 -32.77 15.56
N SER A 307 -20.78 -32.90 15.19
CA SER A 307 -21.29 -34.00 14.38
C SER A 307 -21.84 -33.45 13.07
N ALA A 308 -21.45 -34.03 11.95
CA ALA A 308 -21.90 -33.67 10.61
C ALA A 308 -22.13 -34.94 9.79
N GLY A 309 -23.23 -35.04 9.06
CA GLY A 309 -23.55 -36.23 8.29
C GLY A 309 -24.64 -36.04 7.24
N LEU A 310 -24.83 -37.07 6.42
CA LEU A 310 -25.86 -37.16 5.39
C LEU A 310 -26.58 -38.49 5.53
N ARG A 311 -27.91 -38.45 5.40
CA ARG A 311 -28.75 -39.64 5.33
C ARG A 311 -29.59 -39.62 4.06
N TYR A 312 -29.59 -40.73 3.34
CA TYR A 312 -30.48 -41.05 2.24
C TYR A 312 -31.43 -42.16 2.69
N GLU A 313 -32.73 -41.89 2.63
CA GLU A 313 -33.76 -42.90 2.85
C GLU A 313 -34.87 -42.74 1.81
N GLN A 314 -35.22 -43.82 1.12
CA GLN A 314 -36.37 -43.89 0.21
C GLN A 314 -36.40 -42.79 -0.86
N GLY A 315 -35.23 -42.43 -1.42
CA GLY A 315 -35.12 -41.42 -2.47
C GLY A 315 -34.93 -39.99 -1.98
N ASN A 316 -34.86 -39.73 -0.67
CA ASN A 316 -34.69 -38.38 -0.13
C ASN A 316 -33.41 -38.28 0.70
N TRP A 317 -32.74 -37.13 0.59
CA TRP A 317 -31.59 -36.76 1.40
C TRP A 317 -32.01 -35.89 2.58
N SER A 318 -31.38 -36.09 3.73
CA SER A 318 -31.49 -35.24 4.91
C SER A 318 -30.14 -35.07 5.59
N PRO A 319 -29.73 -33.84 5.96
CA PRO A 319 -28.51 -33.62 6.71
C PRO A 319 -28.67 -34.02 8.19
N ILE A 320 -27.55 -34.37 8.82
CA ILE A 320 -27.41 -34.61 10.25
C ILE A 320 -26.38 -33.60 10.75
N SER A 321 -26.73 -32.79 11.76
CA SER A 321 -25.76 -31.89 12.37
C SER A 321 -26.05 -31.56 13.83
N SER A 322 -24.97 -31.40 14.61
CA SER A 322 -24.99 -30.81 15.95
C SER A 322 -23.64 -30.18 16.28
N LEU A 323 -23.64 -29.01 16.93
CA LEU A 323 -22.44 -28.27 17.32
C LEU A 323 -22.53 -27.87 18.79
N ASN A 324 -21.44 -28.09 19.54
CA ASN A 324 -21.16 -27.44 20.82
C ASN A 324 -19.76 -26.83 20.75
N ASN A 325 -19.61 -25.54 21.08
CA ASN A 325 -18.39 -24.79 20.79
C ASN A 325 -18.11 -23.73 21.85
N ASP A 326 -16.84 -23.53 22.19
CA ASP A 326 -16.33 -22.49 23.09
C ASP A 326 -15.10 -21.78 22.45
N PHE A 327 -14.97 -20.47 22.68
CA PHE A 327 -13.91 -19.63 22.10
C PHE A 327 -13.10 -18.88 23.16
N GLY A 328 -11.80 -18.70 22.90
CA GLY A 328 -10.90 -17.79 23.60
C GLY A 328 -10.07 -16.97 22.60
N TRP A 329 -9.74 -15.72 22.93
CA TRP A 329 -9.01 -14.82 22.01
C TRP A 329 -8.12 -13.82 22.76
N GLU A 330 -7.12 -13.28 22.04
CA GLU A 330 -6.34 -12.10 22.45
C GLU A 330 -6.61 -10.94 21.48
N PRO A 331 -6.64 -9.67 21.94
CA PRO A 331 -6.95 -8.55 21.06
C PRO A 331 -5.93 -8.35 19.94
N PRO A 332 -6.40 -8.09 18.70
CA PRO A 332 -5.51 -7.87 17.58
C PRO A 332 -4.75 -6.56 17.77
N THR A 333 -3.51 -6.53 17.29
CA THR A 333 -2.76 -5.28 17.09
C THR A 333 -2.84 -4.93 15.61
N LEU A 334 -3.47 -3.79 15.30
CA LEU A 334 -3.70 -3.31 13.93
C LEU A 334 -2.82 -2.11 13.61
N SER A 335 -2.42 -1.97 12.34
CA SER A 335 -1.60 -0.86 11.85
C SER A 335 -2.24 -0.04 10.71
N ALA A 336 -3.17 -0.61 9.92
CA ALA A 336 -4.16 0.05 9.06
C ALA A 336 -5.25 -0.96 8.60
N GLY A 337 -6.10 -0.63 7.60
CA GLY A 337 -7.27 -1.42 7.17
C GLY A 337 -6.98 -2.86 6.70
N VAL A 338 -7.89 -3.80 6.97
CA VAL A 338 -7.71 -5.23 6.71
C VAL A 338 -9.07 -5.90 6.55
N ASP A 339 -9.30 -6.64 5.47
CA ASP A 339 -10.42 -7.61 5.38
C ASP A 339 -9.81 -8.99 5.16
N LEU A 340 -9.63 -9.80 6.20
CA LEU A 340 -8.94 -11.10 6.11
C LEU A 340 -9.73 -12.20 6.81
N LYS A 341 -9.99 -13.28 6.07
CA LYS A 341 -10.63 -14.50 6.55
C LYS A 341 -9.74 -15.74 6.36
N GLY A 342 -9.21 -16.27 7.45
CA GLY A 342 -8.34 -17.46 7.47
C GLY A 342 -9.06 -18.71 8.00
N TYR A 343 -8.86 -19.87 7.35
CA TYR A 343 -9.48 -21.15 7.68
C TYR A 343 -8.44 -22.27 7.72
N ILE A 344 -8.64 -23.25 8.59
CA ILE A 344 -8.03 -24.58 8.45
C ILE A 344 -9.11 -25.57 8.03
N ASP A 345 -8.83 -26.39 7.03
CA ASP A 345 -9.79 -27.30 6.40
C ASP A 345 -9.16 -28.70 6.31
N PRO A 346 -9.43 -29.58 7.28
CA PRO A 346 -9.01 -30.97 7.25
C PRO A 346 -10.15 -31.90 6.82
N PRO A 347 -10.50 -31.99 5.51
CA PRO A 347 -11.63 -32.82 5.11
C PRO A 347 -11.27 -34.30 5.25
N LEU A 348 -12.15 -35.08 5.86
CA LEU A 348 -12.11 -36.53 5.85
C LEU A 348 -12.88 -37.05 4.64
N SER A 349 -12.22 -37.78 3.75
CA SER A 349 -12.84 -38.47 2.62
C SER A 349 -12.77 -39.98 2.80
N LEU A 350 -13.89 -40.66 2.56
CA LEU A 350 -13.99 -42.11 2.57
C LEU A 350 -14.26 -42.61 1.15
N LEU A 351 -13.20 -42.97 0.42
CA LEU A 351 -13.28 -43.35 -0.99
C LEU A 351 -13.49 -44.86 -1.13
N LEU A 352 -14.55 -45.25 -1.83
CA LEU A 352 -14.80 -46.64 -2.22
C LEU A 352 -13.84 -47.04 -3.35
N TYR A 353 -13.01 -48.07 -3.11
CA TYR A 353 -11.91 -48.53 -3.98
C TYR A 353 -10.98 -47.40 -4.48
N GLY A 354 -10.81 -46.34 -3.68
CA GLY A 354 -9.96 -45.19 -4.04
C GLY A 354 -10.50 -44.31 -5.17
N VAL A 355 -11.76 -44.51 -5.59
CA VAL A 355 -12.39 -43.73 -6.66
C VAL A 355 -13.20 -42.59 -6.08
N THR A 356 -14.19 -42.90 -5.23
CA THR A 356 -15.13 -41.88 -4.77
C THR A 356 -15.94 -42.29 -3.54
N GLY A 357 -16.48 -41.31 -2.80
CA GLY A 357 -17.39 -41.57 -1.68
C GLY A 357 -17.75 -40.33 -0.86
N PRO A 358 -18.33 -40.50 0.33
CA PRO A 358 -18.67 -39.38 1.21
C PRO A 358 -17.42 -38.66 1.72
N PHE A 359 -17.57 -37.36 1.94
CA PHE A 359 -16.59 -36.55 2.64
C PHE A 359 -17.27 -35.62 3.65
N ALA A 360 -16.56 -35.31 4.72
CA ALA A 360 -16.93 -34.29 5.70
C ALA A 360 -15.73 -33.40 5.98
N GLY A 361 -15.96 -32.11 6.11
CA GLY A 361 -14.95 -31.11 6.46
C GLY A 361 -15.45 -30.20 7.57
N VAL A 362 -14.52 -29.75 8.40
CA VAL A 362 -14.78 -28.90 9.55
C VAL A 362 -13.81 -27.74 9.46
N ASN A 363 -14.37 -26.58 9.19
CA ASN A 363 -13.61 -25.39 8.79
C ASN A 363 -13.76 -24.33 9.88
N PRO A 364 -12.99 -24.41 10.98
CA PRO A 364 -12.87 -23.27 11.88
C PRO A 364 -12.16 -22.14 11.16
N TYR A 365 -12.63 -20.92 11.39
CA TYR A 365 -12.10 -19.73 10.75
C TYR A 365 -12.07 -18.51 11.66
N LEU A 366 -11.17 -17.61 11.31
CA LEU A 366 -11.04 -16.27 11.85
C LEU A 366 -11.32 -15.27 10.73
N LYS A 367 -12.16 -14.27 10.99
CA LYS A 367 -12.47 -13.18 10.05
C LYS A 367 -12.20 -11.86 10.76
N LEU A 368 -11.31 -11.04 10.22
CA LEU A 368 -11.07 -9.68 10.68
C LEU A 368 -11.51 -8.73 9.57
N GLU A 369 -12.46 -7.86 9.86
CA GLU A 369 -12.89 -6.77 9.00
C GLU A 369 -12.44 -5.45 9.63
N ALA A 370 -11.74 -4.60 8.90
CA ALA A 370 -11.23 -3.32 9.37
C ALA A 370 -11.28 -2.30 8.23
N ASP A 371 -12.16 -1.32 8.40
CA ASP A 371 -12.37 -0.18 7.51
C ASP A 371 -12.19 1.09 8.34
N ILE A 372 -11.13 1.85 8.05
CA ILE A 372 -10.78 3.07 8.78
C ILE A 372 -11.84 4.17 8.69
N PHE A 373 -12.83 4.03 7.78
CA PHE A 373 -13.95 4.96 7.65
C PHE A 373 -15.27 4.43 8.26
N ALA A 374 -15.27 3.20 8.79
CA ALA A 374 -16.43 2.61 9.46
C ALA A 374 -16.38 2.85 10.98
N ASP A 375 -17.54 2.79 11.65
CA ASP A 375 -17.63 2.75 13.12
C ASP A 375 -18.51 1.55 13.55
N PRO A 376 -17.96 0.55 14.26
CA PRO A 376 -16.55 0.40 14.65
C PRO A 376 -15.63 0.21 13.43
N TRP A 377 -14.45 0.83 13.45
CA TRP A 377 -13.50 0.76 12.33
C TRP A 377 -12.84 -0.62 12.17
N TRP A 378 -13.08 -1.55 13.10
CA TRP A 378 -12.79 -2.97 12.90
C TRP A 378 -13.69 -3.89 13.74
N GLU A 379 -13.89 -5.11 13.25
CA GLU A 379 -14.61 -6.23 13.84
C GLU A 379 -13.84 -7.55 13.64
N LEU A 380 -13.75 -8.39 14.67
CA LEU A 380 -13.10 -9.70 14.65
C LEU A 380 -14.13 -10.78 14.98
N PHE A 381 -14.34 -11.70 14.06
CA PHE A 381 -15.26 -12.83 14.17
C PHE A 381 -14.50 -14.15 14.19
N ALA A 382 -15.00 -15.12 14.94
CA ALA A 382 -14.63 -16.51 14.76
C ALA A 382 -15.86 -17.32 14.38
N GLY A 383 -15.66 -18.34 13.56
CA GLY A 383 -16.74 -19.21 13.15
C GLY A 383 -16.28 -20.61 12.82
N ILE A 384 -17.27 -21.49 12.63
CA ILE A 384 -17.06 -22.86 12.20
C ILE A 384 -18.09 -23.20 11.14
N GLU A 385 -17.60 -23.70 10.01
CA GLU A 385 -18.41 -24.25 8.94
C GLU A 385 -18.18 -25.75 8.84
N ALA A 386 -19.25 -26.55 8.97
CA ALA A 386 -19.20 -27.98 8.71
C ALA A 386 -19.82 -28.25 7.34
N THR A 387 -19.01 -28.77 6.43
CA THR A 387 -19.47 -29.20 5.11
C THR A 387 -19.53 -30.70 5.06
N VAL A 388 -20.61 -31.24 4.52
CA VAL A 388 -20.69 -32.65 4.14
C VAL A 388 -21.06 -32.74 2.69
N GLY A 389 -20.46 -33.69 2.01
CA GLY A 389 -20.78 -33.93 0.62
C GLY A 389 -20.56 -35.36 0.22
N LEU A 390 -21.07 -35.68 -0.96
CA LEU A 390 -20.83 -36.95 -1.61
C LEU A 390 -20.16 -36.66 -2.94
N LYS A 391 -18.95 -37.16 -3.12
CA LYS A 391 -18.30 -37.14 -4.43
C LYS A 391 -18.67 -38.46 -5.14
N VAL A 392 -19.19 -38.33 -6.35
CA VAL A 392 -19.44 -39.28 -7.48
C VAL A 392 -20.30 -40.54 -7.23
N GLU A 393 -21.01 -40.91 -8.30
CA GLU A 393 -21.65 -42.19 -8.68
C GLU A 393 -21.49 -43.37 -7.72
N VAL A 394 -22.02 -43.21 -6.52
CA VAL A 394 -22.32 -44.35 -5.68
C VAL A 394 -23.67 -44.87 -6.17
N LEU A 395 -23.66 -46.14 -6.55
CA LEU A 395 -24.86 -46.95 -6.66
C LEU A 395 -25.76 -46.65 -7.90
N GLY A 396 -25.19 -46.73 -9.11
CA GLY A 396 -25.92 -46.61 -10.40
C GLY A 396 -26.49 -45.22 -10.72
N HIS A 397 -26.24 -44.23 -9.87
CA HIS A 397 -26.81 -42.90 -9.96
C HIS A 397 -25.72 -41.82 -10.08
N SER A 398 -25.66 -41.14 -11.23
CA SER A 398 -24.95 -39.86 -11.38
C SER A 398 -25.63 -38.79 -10.54
N LEU A 399 -25.27 -38.73 -9.27
CA LEU A 399 -25.56 -37.63 -8.38
C LEU A 399 -24.39 -36.65 -8.55
N GLY A 400 -24.62 -35.49 -9.19
CA GLY A 400 -23.59 -34.44 -9.29
C GLY A 400 -23.03 -34.07 -7.91
N GLU A 401 -21.92 -33.35 -7.86
CA GLU A 401 -21.32 -32.89 -6.59
C GLU A 401 -22.37 -32.19 -5.72
N HIS A 402 -22.82 -32.87 -4.66
CA HIS A 402 -23.73 -32.32 -3.67
C HIS A 402 -22.93 -32.06 -2.42
N THR A 403 -22.72 -30.79 -2.14
CA THR A 403 -22.07 -30.29 -0.92
C THR A 403 -23.09 -29.43 -0.20
N GLU A 404 -23.32 -29.70 1.07
CA GLU A 404 -24.21 -28.93 1.93
C GLU A 404 -23.42 -28.44 3.15
N VAL A 405 -23.58 -27.15 3.47
CA VAL A 405 -23.12 -26.59 4.74
C VAL A 405 -24.17 -26.95 5.79
N VAL A 406 -23.85 -27.89 6.66
CA VAL A 406 -24.81 -28.43 7.65
C VAL A 406 -24.69 -27.78 9.02
N VAL A 407 -23.58 -27.06 9.25
CA VAL A 407 -23.38 -26.15 10.37
C VAL A 407 -22.71 -24.90 9.84
N GLY A 408 -23.30 -23.74 10.10
CA GLY A 408 -22.66 -22.44 9.95
C GLY A 408 -22.89 -21.66 11.24
N TYR A 409 -21.82 -21.39 11.98
CA TYR A 409 -21.85 -20.65 13.23
C TYR A 409 -20.75 -19.59 13.20
N GLU A 410 -21.11 -18.36 13.53
CA GLU A 410 -20.20 -17.21 13.57
C GLU A 410 -20.52 -16.38 14.83
N ILE A 411 -19.49 -15.89 15.50
CA ILE A 411 -19.60 -15.02 16.68
C ILE A 411 -18.62 -13.87 16.56
N LEU A 412 -19.08 -12.65 16.87
CA LEU A 412 -18.23 -11.49 17.06
C LEU A 412 -17.43 -11.66 18.35
N LEU A 413 -16.12 -11.76 18.25
CA LEU A 413 -15.19 -11.88 19.37
C LEU A 413 -14.82 -10.53 19.95
N ALA A 414 -14.56 -9.55 19.07
CA ALA A 414 -14.05 -8.23 19.43
C ALA A 414 -14.33 -7.20 18.33
N GLN A 415 -14.32 -5.92 18.67
CA GLN A 415 -14.43 -4.82 17.72
C GLN A 415 -13.72 -3.59 18.27
N ALA A 416 -13.45 -2.59 17.43
CA ALA A 416 -13.06 -1.26 17.87
C ALA A 416 -14.07 -0.70 18.87
N ALA A 417 -13.58 0.13 19.79
CA ALA A 417 -14.46 0.95 20.60
C ALA A 417 -15.24 1.86 19.64
N THR A 418 -16.57 1.84 19.75
CA THR A 418 -17.42 2.73 18.95
C THR A 418 -17.18 4.17 19.39
N SER A 419 -17.16 5.09 18.43
CA SER A 419 -17.02 6.52 18.69
C SER A 419 -18.01 6.95 19.78
N GLN A 420 -17.52 7.71 20.75
CA GLN A 420 -18.33 8.30 21.81
C GLN A 420 -18.75 9.70 21.36
N PRO A 421 -19.98 10.14 21.68
CA PRO A 421 -20.34 11.52 21.38
C PRO A 421 -19.44 12.49 22.17
N PRO A 422 -19.25 13.73 21.68
CA PRO A 422 -18.38 14.73 22.28
C PRO A 422 -18.55 14.85 23.79
N ASN A 423 -17.45 15.04 24.53
CA ASN A 423 -17.57 15.27 25.97
C ASN A 423 -18.49 16.47 26.21
N THR A 424 -19.42 16.33 27.15
CA THR A 424 -20.32 17.43 27.51
C THR A 424 -19.50 18.67 27.87
N PRO A 425 -19.71 19.81 27.17
CA PRO A 425 -19.02 21.06 27.47
C PRO A 425 -19.09 21.38 28.97
N SER A 426 -17.94 21.72 29.57
CA SER A 426 -17.81 21.89 31.01
C SER A 426 -16.84 23.00 31.40
N ASN A 427 -16.76 23.33 32.69
CA ASN A 427 -15.88 24.38 33.23
C ASN A 427 -16.03 25.75 32.52
N PRO A 428 -17.24 26.35 32.56
CA PRO A 428 -17.49 27.62 31.90
C PRO A 428 -16.61 28.74 32.46
N LEU A 429 -16.22 29.64 31.56
CA LEU A 429 -15.61 30.92 31.81
C LEU A 429 -16.44 31.95 31.02
N PRO A 430 -17.01 33.00 31.65
CA PRO A 430 -17.14 33.18 33.09
C PRO A 430 -17.79 31.97 33.79
N PRO A 431 -17.44 31.67 35.05
CA PRO A 431 -18.09 30.62 35.81
C PRO A 431 -19.61 30.82 35.88
N ASP A 432 -20.36 29.73 35.94
CA ASP A 432 -21.81 29.77 36.05
C ASP A 432 -22.29 30.59 37.26
N GLU A 433 -23.33 31.39 37.06
CA GLU A 433 -23.89 32.40 37.98
C GLU A 433 -22.90 33.52 38.39
N ALA A 434 -21.81 33.74 37.66
CA ALA A 434 -20.84 34.77 38.00
C ALA A 434 -21.45 36.19 37.91
N ILE A 435 -21.09 37.07 38.83
CA ILE A 435 -21.54 38.47 38.87
C ILE A 435 -20.36 39.42 38.74
N ASP A 436 -20.64 40.68 38.38
CA ASP A 436 -19.64 41.72 38.20
C ASP A 436 -18.54 41.35 37.19
N GLN A 437 -18.90 40.60 36.13
CA GLN A 437 -17.96 40.22 35.07
C GLN A 437 -17.63 41.40 34.15
N SER A 438 -16.45 41.40 33.54
CA SER A 438 -16.10 42.43 32.54
C SER A 438 -17.13 42.45 31.42
N ILE A 439 -17.38 43.63 30.85
CA ILE A 439 -18.21 43.77 29.66
C ILE A 439 -17.54 43.21 28.40
N ASN A 440 -16.25 42.90 28.43
CA ASN A 440 -15.54 42.19 27.37
C ASN A 440 -15.10 40.81 27.83
N ALA A 441 -15.92 40.15 28.66
CA ALA A 441 -15.61 38.80 29.12
C ALA A 441 -15.73 37.80 27.96
N ASP A 442 -14.62 37.15 27.62
CA ASP A 442 -14.59 36.01 26.71
C ASP A 442 -15.35 34.82 27.31
N LEU A 443 -16.05 34.09 26.46
CA LEU A 443 -16.62 32.80 26.79
C LEU A 443 -15.57 31.70 26.57
N GLY A 444 -15.47 30.77 27.51
CA GLY A 444 -14.55 29.63 27.42
C GLY A 444 -15.12 28.40 28.09
N TRP A 445 -14.82 27.23 27.54
CA TRP A 445 -15.25 25.95 28.08
C TRP A 445 -14.14 24.91 27.90
N THR A 446 -14.32 23.76 28.54
CA THR A 446 -13.59 22.53 28.25
C THR A 446 -14.48 21.67 27.36
N GLY A 447 -13.97 21.30 26.20
CA GLY A 447 -14.56 20.33 25.28
C GLY A 447 -13.55 19.25 24.89
N GLY A 448 -13.81 18.60 23.76
CA GLY A 448 -13.01 17.52 23.15
C GLY A 448 -13.71 16.18 23.24
N ASP A 449 -13.13 15.16 22.62
CA ASP A 449 -13.63 13.79 22.75
C ASP A 449 -12.79 12.95 23.72
N SER A 450 -13.45 12.01 24.37
CA SER A 450 -12.86 10.95 25.18
C SER A 450 -12.09 9.90 24.38
N ASP A 451 -12.39 9.72 23.09
CA ASP A 451 -11.68 8.80 22.17
C ASP A 451 -10.66 9.51 21.26
N GLY A 452 -10.73 10.83 21.14
CA GLY A 452 -9.75 11.66 20.43
C GLY A 452 -10.23 12.19 19.08
N ASP A 453 -11.50 12.00 18.74
CA ASP A 453 -12.12 12.56 17.54
C ASP A 453 -12.05 14.10 17.52
N SER A 454 -12.03 14.66 16.31
CA SER A 454 -12.04 16.11 16.14
C SER A 454 -13.44 16.67 16.41
N VAL A 455 -13.54 17.74 17.21
CA VAL A 455 -14.82 18.29 17.69
C VAL A 455 -14.95 19.76 17.28
N THR A 456 -16.10 20.13 16.70
CA THR A 456 -16.53 21.50 16.45
C THR A 456 -17.58 21.95 17.47
N TYR A 457 -17.77 23.26 17.61
CA TYR A 457 -18.69 23.85 18.59
C TYR A 457 -19.56 24.95 18.00
N ASP A 458 -20.85 24.89 18.31
CA ASP A 458 -21.80 25.97 18.11
C ASP A 458 -22.01 26.73 19.43
N VAL A 459 -22.01 28.05 19.36
CA VAL A 459 -22.15 28.94 20.54
C VAL A 459 -23.46 29.70 20.45
N TYR A 460 -24.29 29.58 21.48
CA TYR A 460 -25.52 30.34 21.66
C TYR A 460 -25.35 31.32 22.81
N LEU A 461 -25.71 32.60 22.62
CA LEU A 461 -25.61 33.64 23.65
C LEU A 461 -26.74 34.66 23.51
N GLU A 462 -27.45 34.93 24.61
CA GLU A 462 -28.55 35.89 24.61
C GLU A 462 -28.70 36.62 25.96
N ALA A 463 -29.15 37.88 25.91
CA ALA A 463 -29.39 38.71 27.09
C ALA A 463 -30.80 38.48 27.65
N ASP A 464 -30.90 38.28 28.96
CA ASP A 464 -32.16 38.14 29.71
C ASP A 464 -33.10 36.99 29.23
N ASP A 465 -32.60 36.02 28.46
CA ASP A 465 -33.33 34.82 28.03
C ASP A 465 -32.70 33.54 28.60
N ILE A 466 -33.45 32.80 29.42
CA ILE A 466 -32.99 31.56 30.08
C ILE A 466 -32.84 30.36 29.12
N THR A 467 -33.26 30.52 27.86
CA THR A 467 -33.18 29.51 26.80
C THR A 467 -32.57 30.16 25.55
N PRO A 468 -31.25 30.46 25.56
CA PRO A 468 -30.61 31.18 24.46
C PRO A 468 -30.74 30.38 23.17
N ASP A 469 -31.35 30.96 22.14
CA ASP A 469 -31.50 30.34 20.81
C ASP A 469 -30.80 31.12 19.69
N MET A 470 -30.15 32.23 20.06
CA MET A 470 -29.34 33.05 19.16
C MET A 470 -27.94 32.45 18.97
N LEU A 471 -27.72 31.80 17.82
CA LEU A 471 -26.41 31.33 17.37
C LEU A 471 -25.49 32.52 17.09
N VAL A 472 -24.36 32.59 17.79
CA VAL A 472 -23.35 33.66 17.66
C VAL A 472 -22.03 33.17 17.06
N SER A 473 -21.78 31.86 17.06
CA SER A 473 -20.69 31.20 16.34
C SER A 473 -21.12 29.79 15.92
N ASP A 474 -20.67 29.36 14.75
CA ASP A 474 -21.04 28.11 14.06
C ASP A 474 -19.75 27.35 13.71
N ASP A 475 -19.73 26.02 13.91
CA ASP A 475 -18.66 25.10 13.49
C ASP A 475 -17.21 25.48 13.87
N GLN A 476 -16.99 26.13 15.02
CA GLN A 476 -15.63 26.51 15.41
C GLN A 476 -14.87 25.36 16.08
N SER A 477 -13.56 25.27 15.85
CA SER A 477 -12.70 24.23 16.45
C SER A 477 -12.10 24.63 17.81
N GLY A 478 -12.15 25.91 18.17
CA GLY A 478 -11.64 26.43 19.43
C GLY A 478 -12.64 26.33 20.58
N THR A 479 -12.16 26.24 21.82
CA THR A 479 -13.00 26.17 23.04
C THR A 479 -13.16 27.53 23.73
N THR A 480 -13.02 28.61 22.97
CA THR A 480 -13.14 30.00 23.43
C THR A 480 -13.84 30.83 22.37
N PHE A 481 -14.66 31.79 22.79
CA PHE A 481 -15.40 32.69 21.93
C PHE A 481 -15.43 34.10 22.52
N ASP A 482 -15.03 35.10 21.73
CA ASP A 482 -15.13 36.52 22.07
C ASP A 482 -16.50 37.06 21.60
N PRO A 483 -17.44 37.37 22.50
CA PRO A 483 -18.74 37.91 22.14
C PRO A 483 -18.72 39.41 21.78
N GLY A 484 -17.55 40.06 21.86
CA GLY A 484 -17.38 41.50 21.80
C GLY A 484 -17.90 42.21 23.06
N THR A 485 -18.13 43.52 22.96
CA THR A 485 -18.57 44.33 24.10
C THR A 485 -20.04 44.10 24.45
N LEU A 486 -20.25 43.49 25.61
CA LEU A 486 -21.55 43.23 26.22
C LEU A 486 -22.11 44.47 26.94
N ALA A 487 -23.43 44.50 27.12
CA ALA A 487 -24.08 45.60 27.82
C ALA A 487 -23.79 45.53 29.33
N ALA A 488 -23.31 46.63 29.91
CA ALA A 488 -23.04 46.73 31.35
C ALA A 488 -24.29 46.52 32.22
N ASN A 489 -24.14 45.88 33.39
CA ASN A 489 -25.23 45.53 34.30
C ASN A 489 -26.32 44.63 33.67
N THR A 490 -25.93 43.74 32.75
CA THR A 490 -26.85 42.87 32.02
C THR A 490 -26.57 41.41 32.33
N HIS A 491 -27.64 40.61 32.42
CA HIS A 491 -27.57 39.18 32.69
C HIS A 491 -27.62 38.43 31.35
N TYR A 492 -26.60 37.63 31.07
CA TYR A 492 -26.47 36.83 29.85
C TYR A 492 -26.59 35.34 30.16
N TYR A 493 -27.20 34.60 29.24
CA TYR A 493 -27.26 33.14 29.23
C TYR A 493 -26.62 32.62 27.96
N TRP A 494 -25.91 31.51 28.05
CA TRP A 494 -25.22 30.90 26.91
C TRP A 494 -25.15 29.39 27.01
N GLN A 495 -25.01 28.74 25.86
CA GLN A 495 -24.94 27.29 25.71
C GLN A 495 -23.97 26.94 24.59
N ILE A 496 -23.31 25.79 24.74
CA ILE A 496 -22.43 25.20 23.74
C ILE A 496 -23.02 23.89 23.26
N VAL A 497 -23.07 23.69 21.95
CA VAL A 497 -23.38 22.40 21.32
C VAL A 497 -22.11 21.91 20.65
N ALA A 498 -21.66 20.71 20.99
CA ALA A 498 -20.45 20.11 20.43
C ALA A 498 -20.83 19.00 19.45
N GLU A 499 -20.19 18.95 18.29
CA GLU A 499 -20.38 17.94 17.24
C GLU A 499 -19.02 17.35 16.86
N ASP A 500 -18.92 16.03 16.73
CA ASP A 500 -17.72 15.36 16.23
C ASP A 500 -17.74 15.18 14.70
N GLU A 501 -16.63 14.69 14.14
CA GLU A 501 -16.48 14.44 12.70
C GLU A 501 -17.39 13.30 12.18
N GLN A 502 -17.97 12.49 13.08
CA GLN A 502 -18.94 11.44 12.79
C GLN A 502 -20.39 11.96 12.80
N GLY A 503 -20.61 13.20 13.25
CA GLY A 503 -21.90 13.88 13.30
C GLY A 503 -22.74 13.55 14.56
N GLU A 504 -22.12 12.98 15.60
CA GLU A 504 -22.75 12.83 16.91
C GLU A 504 -22.65 14.13 17.71
N VAL A 505 -23.74 14.47 18.40
CA VAL A 505 -23.92 15.81 19.00
C VAL A 505 -24.14 15.71 20.51
N THR A 506 -23.39 16.50 21.26
CA THR A 506 -23.60 16.70 22.69
C THR A 506 -23.93 18.15 23.03
N GLU A 507 -25.14 18.37 23.55
CA GLU A 507 -25.55 19.66 24.11
C GLU A 507 -24.97 19.86 25.52
N GLY A 508 -24.27 20.98 25.72
CA GLY A 508 -23.82 21.44 27.03
C GLY A 508 -24.95 22.01 27.89
N PRO A 509 -24.72 22.18 29.20
CA PRO A 509 -25.66 22.90 30.06
C PRO A 509 -25.75 24.39 29.68
N ILE A 510 -26.88 25.03 30.01
CA ILE A 510 -27.02 26.49 29.91
C ILE A 510 -26.33 27.12 31.11
N TRP A 511 -25.42 28.05 30.86
CA TRP A 511 -24.71 28.83 31.86
C TRP A 511 -25.14 30.28 31.83
N ASP A 512 -24.95 30.98 32.95
CA ASP A 512 -25.26 32.41 33.04
C ASP A 512 -24.22 33.25 33.77
N PHE A 513 -24.15 34.54 33.43
CA PHE A 513 -23.35 35.52 34.17
C PHE A 513 -23.89 36.95 34.04
N THR A 514 -23.58 37.80 35.00
CA THR A 514 -23.96 39.23 35.03
C THR A 514 -22.72 40.11 34.88
N THR A 515 -22.74 41.02 33.90
CA THR A 515 -21.68 42.03 33.72
C THR A 515 -21.74 43.13 34.80
N GLY A 516 -20.58 43.59 35.26
CA GLY A 516 -20.42 44.63 36.29
C GLY A 516 -20.61 46.07 35.79
N ALA A 517 -20.37 47.03 36.70
CA ALA A 517 -20.26 48.44 36.36
C ALA A 517 -18.79 48.80 36.09
N MET A 518 -18.51 49.51 34.98
CA MET A 518 -17.18 49.91 34.50
C MET A 518 -16.17 50.24 35.63
N ILE A 519 -15.18 49.37 35.84
CA ILE A 519 -13.91 49.63 36.55
C ILE A 519 -12.85 49.58 35.47
N ASN A 520 -11.93 50.55 35.41
CA ASN A 520 -10.88 50.62 34.38
C ASN A 520 -9.72 49.66 34.66
N GLU A 521 -9.43 48.79 33.72
CA GLU A 521 -8.28 47.90 33.63
C GLU A 521 -7.27 48.46 32.62
N PRO A 522 -5.96 48.18 32.79
CA PRO A 522 -4.94 48.66 31.86
C PRO A 522 -5.04 47.93 30.50
N PRO A 523 -4.51 48.50 29.40
CA PRO A 523 -4.52 47.88 28.08
C PRO A 523 -3.99 46.45 28.07
N HIS A 524 -4.52 45.62 27.18
CA HIS A 524 -3.99 44.29 26.92
C HIS A 524 -2.50 44.35 26.56
N LEU A 525 -1.76 43.34 27.01
CA LEU A 525 -0.37 43.16 26.61
C LEU A 525 -0.31 42.99 25.09
N PRO A 526 0.45 43.83 24.36
CA PRO A 526 0.64 43.62 22.93
C PRO A 526 1.12 42.20 22.63
N ALA A 527 0.42 41.49 21.74
CA ALA A 527 0.61 40.06 21.47
C ALA A 527 0.49 39.75 19.96
N TYR A 528 0.64 38.49 19.56
CA TYR A 528 0.46 38.02 18.17
C TYR A 528 1.20 38.85 17.11
N PRO A 529 2.53 38.98 17.24
CA PRO A 529 3.31 39.77 16.29
C PRO A 529 3.21 39.19 14.88
N THR A 530 3.01 40.07 13.90
CA THR A 530 3.28 39.83 12.48
C THR A 530 4.30 40.86 12.04
N PRO A 531 5.48 40.48 11.52
CA PRO A 531 6.01 39.13 11.44
C PRO A 531 6.10 38.44 12.81
N GLY A 532 6.00 37.11 12.83
CA GLY A 532 6.17 36.32 14.05
C GLY A 532 7.55 36.49 14.69
N ASP A 533 7.65 36.28 16.00
CA ASP A 533 8.92 36.36 16.72
C ASP A 533 9.94 35.33 16.20
N GLY A 534 11.13 35.78 15.84
CA GLY A 534 12.18 34.99 15.20
C GLY A 534 11.89 34.62 13.74
N ALA A 535 10.87 35.20 13.09
CA ALA A 535 10.53 34.89 11.72
C ALA A 535 11.69 35.21 10.76
N PHE A 536 12.00 34.28 9.87
CA PHE A 536 13.04 34.44 8.86
C PHE A 536 12.38 34.62 7.48
N ASP A 537 13.11 35.17 6.52
CA ASP A 537 12.68 35.31 5.12
C ASP A 537 11.42 36.17 4.93
N GLN A 538 11.33 37.27 5.68
CA GLN A 538 10.16 38.14 5.67
C GLN A 538 10.23 39.22 4.58
N SER A 539 9.11 39.52 3.92
CA SER A 539 9.03 40.58 2.90
C SER A 539 9.71 41.89 3.34
N ILE A 540 10.49 42.54 2.46
CA ILE A 540 11.03 43.89 2.73
C ILE A 540 9.95 44.99 2.79
N THR A 541 8.71 44.67 2.42
CA THR A 541 7.55 45.55 2.55
C THR A 541 6.57 45.03 3.60
N ILE A 542 7.03 44.20 4.54
CA ILE A 542 6.15 43.65 5.57
C ILE A 542 5.68 44.74 6.53
N ASP A 543 4.37 44.78 6.76
CA ASP A 543 3.77 45.58 7.80
C ASP A 543 3.94 44.89 9.15
N LEU A 544 4.21 45.68 10.19
CA LEU A 544 4.15 45.20 11.57
C LEU A 544 2.68 45.21 12.00
N ALA A 545 2.21 44.14 12.64
CA ALA A 545 0.90 44.07 13.25
C ALA A 545 0.94 43.31 14.58
N TRP A 546 0.05 43.67 15.50
CA TRP A 546 -0.06 43.05 16.82
C TRP A 546 -1.52 42.98 17.25
N GLY A 547 -1.84 42.07 18.16
CA GLY A 547 -3.02 42.15 19.00
C GLY A 547 -2.84 43.23 20.06
N GLY A 548 -3.88 44.03 20.27
CA GLY A 548 -3.97 45.04 21.31
C GLY A 548 -5.43 45.28 21.69
N GLY A 549 -5.70 46.32 22.46
CA GLY A 549 -7.02 46.67 22.97
C GLY A 549 -6.97 46.88 24.47
N ASP A 550 -8.14 47.09 25.06
CA ASP A 550 -8.29 47.29 26.50
C ASP A 550 -9.34 46.32 27.05
N PRO A 551 -9.11 45.67 28.21
CA PRO A 551 -10.08 44.75 28.82
C PRO A 551 -11.45 45.37 29.07
N ASP A 552 -11.59 46.70 29.11
CA ASP A 552 -12.85 47.40 29.31
C ASP A 552 -13.34 48.20 28.09
N GLY A 553 -12.68 48.04 26.93
CA GLY A 553 -13.10 48.64 25.66
C GLY A 553 -12.75 50.12 25.52
N ASP A 554 -11.86 50.61 26.37
CA ASP A 554 -11.30 51.94 26.29
C ASP A 554 -10.48 52.16 25.02
N ALA A 555 -10.40 53.43 24.61
CA ALA A 555 -9.59 53.79 23.47
C ALA A 555 -8.09 53.64 23.83
N VAL A 556 -7.40 52.73 23.14
CA VAL A 556 -5.96 52.51 23.31
C VAL A 556 -5.18 53.18 22.19
N THR A 557 -4.04 53.75 22.56
CA THR A 557 -3.02 54.25 21.64
C THR A 557 -1.72 53.50 21.80
N TYR A 558 -0.93 53.41 20.73
CA TYR A 558 0.29 52.61 20.66
C TYR A 558 1.51 53.47 20.27
N ASP A 559 2.59 53.30 21.02
CA ASP A 559 3.94 53.70 20.65
C ASP A 559 4.69 52.48 20.08
N VAL A 560 5.29 52.62 18.89
CA VAL A 560 6.02 51.53 18.21
C VAL A 560 7.51 51.87 18.18
N TYR A 561 8.33 50.96 18.68
CA TYR A 561 9.79 51.00 18.65
C TYR A 561 10.28 50.02 17.59
N PHE A 562 11.19 50.44 16.70
CA PHE A 562 11.64 49.61 15.56
C PHE A 562 13.06 49.97 15.12
N GLU A 563 13.99 49.00 15.16
CA GLU A 563 15.39 49.18 14.77
C GLU A 563 16.02 47.98 14.09
N ALA A 564 16.99 48.24 13.22
CA ALA A 564 17.81 47.20 12.59
C ALA A 564 19.03 46.84 13.46
N ASN A 565 19.27 45.55 13.67
CA ASN A 565 20.44 44.98 14.34
C ASN A 565 20.68 45.45 15.79
N ASP A 566 19.65 45.92 16.49
CA ASP A 566 19.69 46.26 17.92
C ASP A 566 18.63 45.48 18.69
N ALA A 567 19.06 44.50 19.50
CA ALA A 567 18.17 43.68 20.33
C ALA A 567 17.46 44.44 21.46
N THR A 568 17.71 45.75 21.59
CA THR A 568 17.07 46.66 22.53
C THR A 568 16.59 47.93 21.79
N PRO A 569 15.56 47.83 20.92
CA PRO A 569 15.13 48.96 20.10
C PRO A 569 14.70 50.14 20.99
N ASP A 570 15.31 51.32 20.79
CA ASP A 570 15.05 52.55 21.51
C ASP A 570 14.56 53.71 20.63
N VAL A 571 14.53 53.50 19.30
CA VAL A 571 13.96 54.41 18.30
C VAL A 571 12.46 54.18 18.17
N ILE A 572 11.70 55.18 18.62
CA ILE A 572 10.26 55.29 18.38
C ILE A 572 9.98 55.71 16.93
N VAL A 573 9.21 54.90 16.20
CA VAL A 573 8.84 55.11 14.78
C VAL A 573 7.40 55.54 14.58
N ALA A 574 6.52 55.22 15.54
CA ALA A 574 5.15 55.75 15.63
C ALA A 574 4.80 56.06 17.08
N THR A 575 3.97 57.07 17.29
CA THR A 575 3.51 57.47 18.63
C THR A 575 2.02 57.80 18.64
N ASP A 576 1.36 57.49 19.75
CA ASP A 576 -0.06 57.73 20.02
C ASP A 576 -0.99 57.24 18.88
N GLN A 577 -0.65 56.16 18.17
CA GLN A 577 -1.47 55.70 17.05
C GLN A 577 -2.57 54.75 17.52
N SER A 578 -3.75 54.80 16.90
CA SER A 578 -4.88 53.93 17.25
C SER A 578 -4.91 52.62 16.45
N ALA A 579 -4.09 52.50 15.40
CA ALA A 579 -4.02 51.29 14.57
C ALA A 579 -3.14 50.24 15.24
N THR A 580 -3.54 48.98 15.13
CA THR A 580 -2.76 47.80 15.56
C THR A 580 -1.82 47.29 14.47
N SER A 581 -1.48 48.17 13.53
CA SER A 581 -0.49 47.93 12.50
C SER A 581 0.36 49.16 12.26
N PHE A 582 1.54 48.94 11.71
CA PHE A 582 2.49 49.99 11.33
C PHE A 582 3.26 49.55 10.09
N ASP A 583 3.25 50.41 9.06
CA ASP A 583 4.08 50.25 7.87
C ASP A 583 5.45 50.93 8.12
N PRO A 584 6.54 50.16 8.31
CA PRO A 584 7.87 50.73 8.53
C PRO A 584 8.50 51.27 7.22
N GLY A 585 7.82 51.13 6.09
CA GLY A 585 8.32 51.38 4.75
C GLY A 585 9.22 50.25 4.25
N ALA A 586 9.86 50.48 3.10
CA ALA A 586 10.80 49.51 2.53
C ALA A 586 12.01 49.28 3.45
N LEU A 587 12.16 48.04 3.90
CA LEU A 587 13.24 47.56 4.76
C LEU A 587 14.46 47.16 3.94
N VAL A 588 15.60 47.06 4.62
CA VAL A 588 16.85 46.56 4.04
C VAL A 588 16.79 45.04 4.01
N GLU A 589 17.19 44.44 2.88
CA GLU A 589 17.29 42.99 2.70
C GLU A 589 18.28 42.34 3.68
N ASN A 590 18.09 41.04 3.98
CA ASN A 590 18.96 40.24 4.84
C ASN A 590 19.36 40.96 6.15
N THR A 591 18.40 41.67 6.75
CA THR A 591 18.63 42.50 7.92
C THR A 591 17.70 42.05 9.03
N GLN A 592 18.28 41.79 10.20
CA GLN A 592 17.51 41.47 11.39
C GLN A 592 16.96 42.76 11.98
N TYR A 593 15.65 42.82 12.19
CA TYR A 593 14.94 43.93 12.79
C TYR A 593 14.35 43.51 14.14
N TYR A 594 14.39 44.42 15.10
CA TYR A 594 13.82 44.25 16.42
C TYR A 594 12.77 45.33 16.67
N TRP A 595 11.68 44.96 17.32
CA TRP A 595 10.58 45.87 17.55
C TRP A 595 9.81 45.59 18.83
N GLN A 596 9.19 46.63 19.37
CA GLN A 596 8.40 46.59 20.60
C GLN A 596 7.22 47.54 20.49
N VAL A 597 6.09 47.16 21.07
CA VAL A 597 4.90 48.00 21.15
C VAL A 597 4.58 48.33 22.60
N VAL A 598 4.24 49.58 22.88
CA VAL A 598 3.75 50.05 24.18
C VAL A 598 2.34 50.60 24.00
N ALA A 599 1.37 50.04 24.73
CA ALA A 599 -0.03 50.43 24.69
C ALA A 599 -0.39 51.34 25.88
N GLU A 600 -1.17 52.40 25.66
CA GLU A 600 -1.69 53.34 26.67
C GLU A 600 -3.20 53.57 26.48
N ASP A 601 -4.01 53.44 27.54
CA ASP A 601 -5.46 53.71 27.51
C ASP A 601 -5.79 55.22 27.67
N GLU A 602 -7.07 55.58 27.50
CA GLU A 602 -7.53 56.97 27.66
C GLU A 602 -7.50 57.49 29.12
N HIS A 603 -7.25 56.59 30.09
CA HIS A 603 -7.14 56.87 31.52
C HIS A 603 -5.68 56.98 32.00
N GLY A 604 -4.70 56.72 31.12
CA GLY A 604 -3.26 56.86 31.31
C GLY A 604 -2.56 55.63 31.91
N GLU A 605 -3.17 54.44 31.90
CA GLU A 605 -2.50 53.19 32.25
C GLU A 605 -1.78 52.59 31.02
N VAL A 606 -0.61 51.99 31.26
CA VAL A 606 0.34 51.62 30.20
C VAL A 606 0.76 50.15 30.33
N THR A 607 0.78 49.44 29.21
CA THR A 607 1.26 48.06 29.09
C THR A 607 2.31 47.94 27.99
N ALA A 608 3.55 47.57 28.34
CA ALA A 608 4.64 47.36 27.39
C ALA A 608 4.74 45.89 26.97
N GLY A 609 4.71 45.64 25.65
CA GLY A 609 4.86 44.31 25.05
C GLY A 609 6.30 43.76 25.12
N PRO A 610 6.50 42.47 24.80
CA PRO A 610 7.83 41.90 24.61
C PRO A 610 8.56 42.54 23.40
N ILE A 611 9.89 42.34 23.34
CA ILE A 611 10.68 42.68 22.15
C ILE A 611 10.60 41.47 21.22
N TRP A 612 10.20 41.72 19.97
CA TRP A 612 10.15 40.72 18.91
C TRP A 612 11.23 40.97 17.87
N ASP A 613 11.65 39.93 17.16
CA ASP A 613 12.57 40.07 16.05
C ASP A 613 12.15 39.30 14.79
N PHE A 614 12.62 39.76 13.63
CA PHE A 614 12.52 39.02 12.38
C PHE A 614 13.68 39.37 11.45
N THR A 615 13.94 38.52 10.47
CA THR A 615 14.94 38.76 9.42
C THR A 615 14.25 38.93 8.09
N THR A 616 14.52 40.05 7.41
CA THR A 616 14.02 40.27 6.05
C THR A 616 14.64 39.28 5.07
N ALA A 617 13.81 38.83 4.15
CA ALA A 617 14.20 38.04 2.99
C ALA A 617 15.35 38.72 2.25
N TRP A 618 16.15 37.89 1.59
CA TRP A 618 16.94 38.37 0.47
C TRP A 618 15.95 38.87 -0.59
N ALA A 619 16.32 39.85 -1.42
CA ALA A 619 15.42 40.45 -2.42
C ALA A 619 14.76 39.46 -3.42
N ALA A 620 14.99 38.14 -3.31
CA ALA A 620 14.50 37.10 -4.20
C ALA A 620 13.20 36.37 -3.75
N ASN A 621 12.73 36.41 -2.49
CA ASN A 621 11.74 35.42 -1.99
C ASN A 621 10.26 35.84 -1.84
N ASN A 622 9.84 36.97 -2.41
CA ASN A 622 8.40 37.21 -2.64
C ASN A 622 7.99 37.03 -4.10
N ASP A 623 8.96 36.82 -5.00
CA ASP A 623 8.67 36.53 -6.40
C ASP A 623 8.50 35.01 -6.55
N PRO A 624 7.29 34.51 -6.80
CA PRO A 624 7.09 33.11 -7.04
C PRO A 624 7.82 32.64 -8.30
N THR A 625 8.31 33.54 -9.18
CA THR A 625 9.26 33.22 -10.25
C THR A 625 10.59 33.93 -10.03
N ALA A 626 11.66 33.18 -9.73
CA ALA A 626 13.01 33.73 -9.53
C ALA A 626 13.97 33.29 -10.64
N ARG A 627 14.95 34.15 -11.01
CA ARG A 627 16.06 33.75 -11.89
C ARG A 627 17.12 33.02 -11.08
N VAL A 628 17.53 31.84 -11.56
CA VAL A 628 18.56 30.97 -10.96
C VAL A 628 19.93 31.19 -11.60
N SER A 629 19.99 31.59 -12.87
CA SER A 629 21.23 31.89 -13.59
C SER A 629 21.87 33.21 -13.14
N VAL A 630 22.24 33.29 -11.86
CA VAL A 630 22.83 34.45 -11.18
C VAL A 630 24.13 34.07 -10.46
N ASP A 631 25.01 35.05 -10.23
CA ASP A 631 26.16 34.89 -9.32
C ASP A 631 25.72 34.89 -7.85
N SER A 632 26.64 34.62 -6.92
CA SER A 632 26.32 34.60 -5.48
C SER A 632 25.92 35.95 -4.87
N ASN A 633 25.88 37.04 -5.66
CA ASN A 633 25.34 38.33 -5.26
C ASN A 633 24.00 38.64 -5.96
N GLY A 634 23.41 37.66 -6.66
CA GLY A 634 22.17 37.84 -7.42
C GLY A 634 22.35 38.53 -8.78
N THR A 635 23.58 38.75 -9.24
CA THR A 635 23.82 39.39 -10.55
C THR A 635 23.57 38.38 -11.67
N GLN A 636 22.70 38.72 -12.62
CA GLN A 636 22.41 37.86 -13.78
C GLN A 636 23.67 37.44 -14.57
N GLY A 637 23.64 36.22 -15.10
CA GLY A 637 24.61 35.74 -16.07
C GLY A 637 24.63 36.59 -17.35
N ASN A 638 25.80 36.73 -17.96
CA ASN A 638 26.03 37.48 -19.19
C ASN A 638 26.03 36.62 -20.47
N GLY A 639 25.72 35.33 -20.33
CA GLY A 639 25.64 34.33 -21.39
C GLY A 639 24.41 33.44 -21.20
N GLY A 640 24.08 32.63 -22.21
CA GLY A 640 22.91 31.76 -22.16
C GLY A 640 23.08 30.59 -21.20
N SER A 641 22.00 30.25 -20.49
CA SER A 641 21.88 29.15 -19.53
C SER A 641 20.75 28.20 -19.94
N ASN A 642 20.91 26.90 -19.70
CA ASN A 642 20.00 25.84 -20.15
C ASN A 642 20.17 24.54 -19.34
N TYR A 643 19.33 23.54 -19.65
CA TYR A 643 19.36 22.19 -19.03
C TYR A 643 19.37 22.23 -17.50
N SER A 644 18.41 22.96 -16.92
CA SER A 644 18.23 23.03 -15.48
C SER A 644 17.63 21.76 -14.91
N VAL A 645 18.09 21.35 -13.73
CA VAL A 645 17.54 20.25 -12.95
C VAL A 645 17.48 20.69 -11.48
N ILE A 646 16.30 20.59 -10.88
CA ILE A 646 16.11 20.83 -9.44
C ILE A 646 16.29 19.55 -8.62
N SER A 647 16.89 19.69 -7.43
CA SER A 647 16.99 18.61 -6.45
C SER A 647 15.63 18.25 -5.85
N ALA A 648 15.46 17.00 -5.42
CA ALA A 648 14.21 16.51 -4.85
C ALA A 648 13.69 17.36 -3.68
N ASN A 649 14.60 17.84 -2.82
CA ASN A 649 14.27 18.72 -1.68
C ASN A 649 13.94 20.19 -2.09
N GLY A 650 13.94 20.52 -3.38
CA GLY A 650 13.60 21.85 -3.90
C GLY A 650 14.65 22.94 -3.67
N ARG A 651 15.79 22.63 -3.04
CA ARG A 651 16.77 23.65 -2.61
C ARG A 651 17.84 23.98 -3.64
N TYR A 652 18.29 23.01 -4.43
CA TYR A 652 19.46 23.18 -5.30
C TYR A 652 19.04 23.05 -6.75
N VAL A 653 19.49 23.97 -7.59
CA VAL A 653 19.28 23.90 -9.05
C VAL A 653 20.62 23.79 -9.75
N ALA A 654 20.85 22.66 -10.40
CA ALA A 654 21.98 22.47 -11.30
C ALA A 654 21.62 22.95 -12.70
N PHE A 655 22.52 23.66 -13.39
CA PHE A 655 22.28 24.13 -14.75
C PHE A 655 23.57 24.29 -15.54
N GLN A 656 23.46 24.22 -16.85
CA GLN A 656 24.55 24.56 -17.77
C GLN A 656 24.50 26.06 -18.07
N SER A 657 25.65 26.73 -18.13
CA SER A 657 25.72 28.13 -18.57
C SER A 657 27.01 28.45 -19.31
N SER A 658 26.91 29.35 -20.29
CA SER A 658 28.05 29.98 -20.99
C SER A 658 28.44 31.34 -20.41
N ALA A 659 27.85 31.72 -19.28
CA ALA A 659 28.06 33.00 -18.64
C ALA A 659 29.36 33.06 -17.84
N SER A 660 30.32 33.85 -18.34
CA SER A 660 31.63 34.10 -17.73
C SER A 660 31.63 34.83 -16.37
N ASN A 661 30.48 35.24 -15.86
CA ASN A 661 30.36 36.08 -14.66
C ASN A 661 29.57 35.44 -13.51
N LEU A 662 29.13 34.17 -13.64
CA LEU A 662 28.47 33.47 -12.53
C LEU A 662 29.44 33.15 -11.40
N VAL A 663 30.70 32.89 -11.73
CA VAL A 663 31.82 32.77 -10.77
C VAL A 663 33.04 33.50 -11.30
N SER A 664 33.79 34.16 -10.42
CA SER A 664 34.91 35.04 -10.83
C SER A 664 36.12 34.32 -11.47
N GLU A 665 36.20 33.00 -11.32
CA GLU A 665 37.27 32.16 -11.85
C GLU A 665 36.92 31.49 -13.18
N ASP A 666 35.75 31.78 -13.76
CA ASP A 666 35.38 31.29 -15.09
C ASP A 666 36.12 32.07 -16.19
N THR A 667 36.99 31.35 -16.90
CA THR A 667 37.91 31.92 -17.89
C THR A 667 38.03 31.11 -19.17
N ASN A 668 37.33 29.98 -19.31
CA ASN A 668 37.44 29.11 -20.48
C ASN A 668 36.58 29.61 -21.66
N GLY A 669 35.49 30.34 -21.39
CA GLY A 669 34.55 30.81 -22.42
C GLY A 669 33.71 29.69 -23.05
N ASP A 670 33.69 28.52 -22.43
CA ASP A 670 32.89 27.35 -22.82
C ASP A 670 31.75 27.14 -21.79
N PRO A 671 30.69 26.39 -22.14
CA PRO A 671 29.64 26.10 -21.17
C PRO A 671 30.14 25.27 -19.99
N ASP A 672 29.78 25.67 -18.78
CA ASP A 672 30.12 25.02 -17.52
C ASP A 672 28.86 24.58 -16.77
N ILE A 673 29.03 23.69 -15.79
CA ILE A 673 27.93 23.28 -14.90
C ILE A 673 28.04 24.06 -13.59
N PHE A 674 26.91 24.67 -13.22
CA PHE A 674 26.74 25.42 -11.99
C PHE A 674 25.67 24.78 -11.13
N VAL A 675 25.78 24.98 -9.81
CA VAL A 675 24.73 24.70 -8.84
C VAL A 675 24.45 25.99 -8.09
N HIS A 676 23.19 26.39 -8.06
CA HIS A 676 22.71 27.50 -7.25
C HIS A 676 21.92 26.95 -6.07
N ASP A 677 22.30 27.36 -4.86
CA ASP A 677 21.60 27.06 -3.62
C ASP A 677 20.60 28.18 -3.34
N ILE A 678 19.31 27.88 -3.50
CA ILE A 678 18.21 28.85 -3.36
C ILE A 678 18.13 29.40 -1.94
N GLN A 679 18.55 28.63 -0.92
CA GLN A 679 18.46 29.06 0.47
C GLN A 679 19.56 30.06 0.84
N THR A 680 20.77 29.87 0.30
CA THR A 680 21.94 30.70 0.66
C THR A 680 22.26 31.77 -0.39
N GLY A 681 21.68 31.64 -1.59
CA GLY A 681 22.02 32.45 -2.76
C GLY A 681 23.38 32.10 -3.37
N GLU A 682 24.07 31.07 -2.88
CA GLU A 682 25.41 30.72 -3.36
C GLU A 682 25.36 30.02 -4.72
N THR A 683 26.13 30.52 -5.69
CA THR A 683 26.38 29.87 -6.98
C THR A 683 27.80 29.34 -7.04
N ILE A 684 27.94 28.03 -7.22
CA ILE A 684 29.23 27.35 -7.39
C ILE A 684 29.32 26.69 -8.76
N ARG A 685 30.55 26.54 -9.28
CA ARG A 685 30.83 25.73 -10.47
C ARG A 685 31.28 24.34 -10.04
N VAL A 686 30.65 23.31 -10.61
CA VAL A 686 30.92 21.90 -10.30
C VAL A 686 31.61 21.14 -11.44
N SER A 687 31.72 21.74 -12.63
CA SER A 687 32.58 21.25 -13.72
C SER A 687 34.07 21.54 -13.46
N VAL A 688 34.59 20.97 -12.36
CA VAL A 688 35.97 21.15 -11.89
C VAL A 688 36.64 19.80 -11.56
N ASP A 689 37.96 19.74 -11.63
CA ASP A 689 38.75 18.62 -11.09
C ASP A 689 38.74 18.60 -9.55
N SER A 690 39.29 17.56 -8.93
CA SER A 690 39.34 17.45 -7.45
C SER A 690 40.29 18.45 -6.75
N ASN A 691 40.89 19.38 -7.49
CA ASN A 691 41.67 20.51 -6.96
C ASN A 691 40.96 21.85 -7.23
N GLY A 692 39.72 21.84 -7.75
CA GLY A 692 38.96 23.04 -8.11
C GLY A 692 39.35 23.65 -9.46
N THR A 693 40.15 22.97 -10.28
CA THR A 693 40.54 23.45 -11.61
C THR A 693 39.38 23.24 -12.57
N GLN A 694 38.91 24.31 -13.21
CA GLN A 694 37.85 24.23 -14.22
C GLN A 694 38.19 23.30 -15.39
N VAL A 695 37.15 22.79 -16.05
CA VAL A 695 37.29 22.19 -17.38
C VAL A 695 37.87 23.19 -18.38
N SER A 696 38.80 22.70 -19.18
CA SER A 696 39.34 23.30 -20.41
C SER A 696 38.46 23.09 -21.66
N ALA A 697 37.55 22.11 -21.65
CA ALA A 697 36.52 21.88 -22.65
C ALA A 697 35.17 21.73 -21.94
N GLY A 698 34.17 22.51 -22.34
CA GLY A 698 32.91 22.65 -21.61
C GLY A 698 32.18 21.35 -21.22
N ALA A 699 31.26 21.48 -20.26
CA ALA A 699 30.42 20.42 -19.72
C ALA A 699 28.93 20.68 -20.00
N SER A 700 28.14 19.62 -20.05
CA SER A 700 26.70 19.71 -20.39
C SER A 700 25.86 18.65 -19.67
N TYR A 701 24.53 18.80 -19.75
CA TYR A 701 23.52 17.87 -19.21
C TYR A 701 23.76 17.47 -17.74
N PRO A 702 23.66 18.43 -16.80
CA PRO A 702 23.78 18.10 -15.40
C PRO A 702 22.54 17.36 -14.89
N VAL A 703 22.75 16.49 -13.91
CA VAL A 703 21.72 15.90 -13.04
C VAL A 703 22.21 15.95 -11.60
N ILE A 704 21.31 16.06 -10.64
CA ILE A 704 21.64 16.32 -9.24
C ILE A 704 20.88 15.37 -8.29
N SER A 705 21.56 14.86 -7.27
CA SER A 705 20.96 14.03 -6.20
C SER A 705 19.96 14.82 -5.33
N ALA A 706 19.11 14.12 -4.57
CA ALA A 706 18.00 14.68 -3.80
C ALA A 706 18.40 15.82 -2.85
N GLU A 707 19.56 15.69 -2.21
CA GLU A 707 20.10 16.67 -1.25
C GLU A 707 21.14 17.63 -1.85
N GLY A 708 21.30 17.63 -3.18
CA GLY A 708 22.24 18.52 -3.87
C GLY A 708 23.72 18.16 -3.72
N ARG A 709 24.04 17.03 -3.08
CA ARG A 709 25.43 16.64 -2.80
C ARG A 709 26.18 16.15 -4.03
N TYR A 710 25.56 15.30 -4.83
CA TYR A 710 26.21 14.70 -5.99
C TYR A 710 25.62 15.27 -7.28
N VAL A 711 26.50 15.72 -8.17
CA VAL A 711 26.13 16.26 -9.49
C VAL A 711 26.84 15.45 -10.56
N ALA A 712 26.09 14.77 -11.43
CA ALA A 712 26.64 14.08 -12.58
C ALA A 712 26.48 14.93 -13.83
N PHE A 713 27.46 14.89 -14.74
CA PHE A 713 27.44 15.64 -15.99
C PHE A 713 28.35 14.98 -17.03
N GLU A 714 28.17 15.33 -18.29
CA GLU A 714 29.04 14.86 -19.38
C GLU A 714 30.07 15.92 -19.79
N SER A 715 31.28 15.49 -20.12
CA SER A 715 32.34 16.35 -20.64
C SER A 715 33.27 15.60 -21.60
N LEU A 716 33.86 16.33 -22.54
CA LEU A 716 34.92 15.85 -23.44
C LEU A 716 36.33 16.05 -22.84
N ASP A 717 36.42 16.56 -21.61
CA ASP A 717 37.67 17.04 -21.06
C ASP A 717 38.47 15.99 -20.29
N SER A 718 39.68 15.76 -20.77
CA SER A 718 40.71 14.94 -20.11
C SER A 718 41.25 15.50 -18.78
N ASN A 719 40.97 16.77 -18.42
CA ASN A 719 41.58 17.41 -17.25
C ASN A 719 40.79 17.24 -15.93
N LEU A 720 39.54 16.75 -15.98
CA LEU A 720 38.72 16.51 -14.79
C LEU A 720 39.27 15.38 -13.91
N VAL A 721 39.78 14.33 -14.57
CA VAL A 721 40.39 13.18 -13.92
C VAL A 721 41.64 12.80 -14.71
N SER A 722 42.81 12.79 -14.04
CA SER A 722 44.11 12.58 -14.72
C SER A 722 44.29 11.23 -15.45
N GLU A 723 43.41 10.26 -15.18
CA GLU A 723 43.37 8.95 -15.83
C GLU A 723 42.47 8.93 -17.07
N ASP A 724 41.84 10.05 -17.42
CA ASP A 724 41.12 10.21 -18.67
C ASP A 724 42.10 10.43 -19.83
N THR A 725 42.12 9.46 -20.75
CA THR A 725 43.06 9.42 -21.88
C THR A 725 42.42 8.98 -23.19
N ASN A 726 41.11 8.74 -23.23
CA ASN A 726 40.42 8.26 -24.44
C ASN A 726 40.15 9.41 -25.43
N GLY A 727 39.97 10.65 -24.93
CA GLY A 727 39.57 11.79 -25.74
C GLY A 727 38.12 11.70 -26.23
N ASP A 728 37.33 10.84 -25.60
CA ASP A 728 35.91 10.64 -25.85
C ASP A 728 35.09 11.39 -24.77
N ARG A 729 33.79 11.54 -25.00
CA ARG A 729 32.90 12.12 -23.98
C ARG A 729 32.65 11.10 -22.88
N ASP A 730 32.84 11.53 -21.64
CA ASP A 730 32.70 10.70 -20.45
C ASP A 730 31.68 11.30 -19.48
N ILE A 731 31.17 10.46 -18.58
CA ILE A 731 30.29 10.86 -17.48
C ILE A 731 31.13 11.05 -16.23
N PHE A 732 31.01 12.22 -15.62
CA PHE A 732 31.69 12.60 -14.39
C PHE A 732 30.68 12.83 -13.27
N LEU A 733 31.10 12.57 -12.04
CA LEU A 733 30.36 12.81 -10.80
C LEU A 733 31.20 13.69 -9.89
N HIS A 734 30.65 14.83 -9.49
CA HIS A 734 31.24 15.74 -8.52
C HIS A 734 30.48 15.64 -7.19
N ASP A 735 31.22 15.42 -6.09
CA ASP A 735 30.70 15.47 -4.72
C ASP A 735 30.98 16.86 -4.14
N THR A 736 29.93 17.67 -3.98
CA THR A 736 30.03 19.07 -3.54
C THR A 736 30.52 19.22 -2.09
N VAL A 737 30.49 18.14 -1.30
CA VAL A 737 30.96 18.15 0.10
C VAL A 737 32.44 17.80 0.19
N THR A 738 32.89 16.81 -0.58
CA THR A 738 34.29 16.38 -0.56
C THR A 738 35.15 17.07 -1.63
N GLU A 739 34.50 17.80 -2.54
CA GLU A 739 35.06 18.43 -3.75
C GLU A 739 35.74 17.41 -4.68
N ALA A 740 35.45 16.12 -4.53
CA ALA A 740 36.01 15.07 -5.35
C ALA A 740 35.25 14.95 -6.68
N THR A 741 35.99 14.80 -7.76
CA THR A 741 35.46 14.54 -9.11
C THR A 741 35.95 13.20 -9.59
N THR A 742 35.02 12.32 -9.95
CA THR A 742 35.31 10.96 -10.42
C THR A 742 34.63 10.68 -11.75
N ARG A 743 35.21 9.80 -12.55
CA ARG A 743 34.58 9.32 -13.79
C ARG A 743 33.73 8.09 -13.51
N VAL A 744 32.50 8.11 -13.98
CA VAL A 744 31.48 7.07 -13.81
C VAL A 744 31.40 6.14 -15.03
N SER A 745 31.73 6.63 -16.23
CA SER A 745 31.81 5.83 -17.47
C SER A 745 33.03 4.89 -17.46
N VAL A 746 33.04 3.95 -16.53
CA VAL A 746 34.10 2.97 -16.30
C VAL A 746 33.52 1.57 -16.14
N THR A 747 34.33 0.54 -16.38
CA THR A 747 34.03 -0.86 -16.04
C THR A 747 34.01 -1.08 -14.53
N SER A 748 33.53 -2.25 -14.08
CA SER A 748 33.61 -2.67 -12.67
C SER A 748 35.03 -2.77 -12.07
N ASN A 749 36.08 -2.65 -12.90
CA ASN A 749 37.47 -2.59 -12.45
C ASN A 749 38.11 -1.20 -12.64
N GLY A 750 37.31 -0.16 -12.88
CA GLY A 750 37.76 1.23 -13.04
C GLY A 750 38.39 1.56 -14.40
N ILE A 751 38.36 0.64 -15.38
CA ILE A 751 38.86 0.92 -16.74
C ILE A 751 37.87 1.84 -17.46
N GLN A 752 38.34 2.92 -18.08
CA GLN A 752 37.51 3.86 -18.85
C GLN A 752 36.78 3.23 -20.04
N ALA A 753 35.62 3.80 -20.36
CA ALA A 753 34.90 3.55 -21.60
C ALA A 753 35.80 3.76 -22.83
N ASN A 754 35.62 2.92 -23.86
CA ASN A 754 36.38 2.99 -25.11
C ASN A 754 35.64 3.71 -26.26
N ALA A 755 34.54 4.40 -25.94
CA ALA A 755 33.77 5.25 -26.82
C ALA A 755 32.93 6.24 -25.98
N GLU A 756 32.27 7.18 -26.66
CA GLU A 756 31.48 8.26 -26.05
C GLU A 756 30.30 7.74 -25.19
N SER A 757 30.07 8.43 -24.07
CA SER A 757 28.94 8.25 -23.15
C SER A 757 28.18 9.57 -22.94
N TRP A 758 26.86 9.51 -22.83
CA TRP A 758 25.99 10.69 -22.75
C TRP A 758 24.85 10.52 -21.75
N TYR A 759 24.14 11.63 -21.48
CA TYR A 759 22.84 11.68 -20.81
C TYR A 759 22.81 10.92 -19.49
N PRO A 760 23.54 11.40 -18.46
CA PRO A 760 23.50 10.79 -17.15
C PRO A 760 22.13 10.99 -16.48
N ALA A 761 21.74 10.03 -15.65
CA ALA A 761 20.67 10.11 -14.66
C ALA A 761 21.19 9.57 -13.32
N ILE A 762 20.67 10.06 -12.19
CA ILE A 762 21.24 9.79 -10.86
C ILE A 762 20.15 9.48 -9.83
N SER A 763 20.39 8.51 -8.94
CA SER A 763 19.50 8.19 -7.82
C SER A 763 19.49 9.29 -6.75
N ALA A 764 18.48 9.29 -5.88
CA ALA A 764 18.28 10.33 -4.85
C ALA A 764 19.47 10.43 -3.89
N ASP A 765 20.07 9.30 -3.51
CA ASP A 765 21.25 9.24 -2.65
C ASP A 765 22.58 9.47 -3.40
N GLY A 766 22.53 9.59 -4.74
CA GLY A 766 23.70 9.71 -5.61
C GLY A 766 24.52 8.44 -5.78
N ARG A 767 24.04 7.30 -5.27
CA ARG A 767 24.77 6.03 -5.34
C ARG A 767 24.80 5.44 -6.74
N TYR A 768 23.68 5.49 -7.45
CA TYR A 768 23.53 4.88 -8.77
C TYR A 768 23.47 5.94 -9.85
N VAL A 769 24.27 5.76 -10.90
CA VAL A 769 24.29 6.66 -12.07
C VAL A 769 24.04 5.84 -13.33
N ALA A 770 22.92 6.10 -13.99
CA ALA A 770 22.58 5.51 -15.28
C ALA A 770 23.08 6.42 -16.41
N PHE A 771 23.53 5.85 -17.53
CA PHE A 771 23.98 6.62 -18.69
C PHE A 771 23.93 5.78 -19.98
N GLU A 772 23.83 6.44 -21.13
CA GLU A 772 23.97 5.76 -22.43
C GLU A 772 25.43 5.75 -22.88
N SER A 773 25.86 4.69 -23.59
CA SER A 773 27.23 4.61 -24.11
C SER A 773 27.35 3.77 -25.39
N TRP A 774 28.26 4.16 -26.28
CA TRP A 774 28.74 3.31 -27.40
C TRP A 774 29.83 2.32 -26.99
N ALA A 775 30.27 2.37 -25.74
CA ALA A 775 31.48 1.67 -25.32
C ALA A 775 31.25 0.16 -25.20
N SER A 776 32.00 -0.59 -26.01
CA SER A 776 31.95 -2.07 -26.06
C SER A 776 32.70 -2.76 -24.91
N ASN A 777 33.27 -2.00 -23.99
CA ASN A 777 34.14 -2.52 -22.93
C ASN A 777 33.59 -2.32 -21.51
N LEU A 778 32.49 -1.58 -21.32
CA LEU A 778 31.93 -1.28 -19.99
C LEU A 778 31.51 -2.54 -19.23
N VAL A 779 30.97 -3.53 -19.96
CA VAL A 779 30.65 -4.87 -19.45
C VAL A 779 31.25 -5.95 -20.34
N ASN A 780 31.49 -7.14 -19.78
CA ASN A 780 31.97 -8.26 -20.58
C ASN A 780 30.84 -8.81 -21.46
N GLY A 781 31.17 -9.15 -22.72
CA GLY A 781 30.19 -9.73 -23.63
C GLY A 781 29.28 -8.71 -24.33
N ASP A 782 29.58 -7.42 -24.25
CA ASP A 782 29.00 -6.41 -25.13
C ASP A 782 29.34 -6.71 -26.60
N THR A 783 28.35 -7.16 -27.39
CA THR A 783 28.58 -7.63 -28.76
C THR A 783 27.55 -7.15 -29.78
N ASN A 784 26.51 -6.43 -29.36
CA ASN A 784 25.42 -6.00 -30.23
C ASN A 784 25.83 -4.85 -31.18
N GLY A 785 26.86 -4.06 -30.82
CA GLY A 785 27.36 -2.96 -31.64
C GLY A 785 26.43 -1.73 -31.67
N TYR A 786 25.53 -1.61 -30.69
CA TYR A 786 24.61 -0.49 -30.53
C TYR A 786 24.96 0.35 -29.30
N ARG A 787 24.27 1.47 -29.11
CA ARG A 787 24.29 2.18 -27.82
C ARG A 787 23.47 1.38 -26.83
N ASP A 788 23.99 1.26 -25.62
CA ASP A 788 23.33 0.57 -24.51
C ASP A 788 23.19 1.52 -23.31
N ILE A 789 22.26 1.18 -22.42
CA ILE A 789 22.12 1.83 -21.12
C ILE A 789 22.92 1.05 -20.09
N PHE A 790 23.75 1.75 -19.33
CA PHE A 790 24.56 1.20 -18.25
C PHE A 790 24.18 1.84 -16.93
N LEU A 791 24.34 1.09 -15.84
CA LEU A 791 24.18 1.55 -14.47
C LEU A 791 25.48 1.33 -13.72
N HIS A 792 26.00 2.40 -13.10
CA HIS A 792 27.19 2.36 -12.26
C HIS A 792 26.83 2.59 -10.79
N ASP A 793 27.18 1.64 -9.93
CA ASP A 793 27.11 1.77 -8.47
C ASP A 793 28.41 2.40 -7.97
N THR A 794 28.35 3.67 -7.57
CA THR A 794 29.50 4.47 -7.12
C THR A 794 30.10 3.96 -5.81
N GLN A 795 29.36 3.17 -5.03
CA GLN A 795 29.83 2.63 -3.76
C GLN A 795 30.59 1.31 -3.94
N THR A 796 30.07 0.39 -4.76
CA THR A 796 30.70 -0.91 -5.01
C THR A 796 31.67 -0.87 -6.20
N GLY A 797 31.54 0.14 -7.06
CA GLY A 797 32.21 0.27 -8.35
C GLY A 797 31.63 -0.62 -9.44
N ALA A 798 30.55 -1.37 -9.18
CA ALA A 798 29.97 -2.29 -10.15
C ALA A 798 29.32 -1.54 -11.32
N THR A 799 29.53 -2.02 -12.55
CA THR A 799 28.88 -1.53 -13.76
C THR A 799 28.14 -2.67 -14.44
N ILE A 800 26.84 -2.47 -14.68
CA ILE A 800 25.97 -3.43 -15.32
C ILE A 800 25.29 -2.80 -16.55
N ARG A 801 24.81 -3.64 -17.47
CA ARG A 801 23.97 -3.21 -18.58
C ARG A 801 22.52 -3.36 -18.20
N VAL A 802 21.73 -2.32 -18.45
CA VAL A 802 20.29 -2.23 -18.19
C VAL A 802 19.47 -2.53 -19.44
N SER A 803 19.97 -2.19 -20.64
CA SER A 803 19.29 -2.44 -21.92
C SER A 803 19.33 -3.92 -22.33
N ILE A 804 18.67 -4.76 -21.53
CA ILE A 804 18.55 -6.21 -21.69
C ILE A 804 17.09 -6.65 -21.55
N ALA A 805 16.71 -7.77 -22.16
CA ALA A 805 15.44 -8.43 -21.89
C ALA A 805 15.48 -9.18 -20.55
N SER A 806 14.32 -9.61 -20.03
CA SER A 806 14.21 -10.32 -18.75
C SER A 806 15.02 -11.63 -18.67
N ASP A 807 15.38 -12.22 -19.81
CA ASP A 807 16.25 -13.41 -19.90
C ASP A 807 17.76 -13.07 -19.96
N GLY A 808 18.11 -11.78 -19.84
CA GLY A 808 19.46 -11.26 -19.91
C GLY A 808 20.00 -11.05 -21.33
N THR A 809 19.20 -11.28 -22.38
CA THR A 809 19.64 -11.01 -23.76
C THR A 809 19.79 -9.52 -24.03
N GLN A 810 20.83 -9.15 -24.79
CA GLN A 810 21.09 -7.75 -25.13
C GLN A 810 20.06 -7.23 -26.14
N ALA A 811 19.71 -5.94 -26.02
CA ALA A 811 18.95 -5.22 -27.02
C ALA A 811 19.56 -5.37 -28.43
N ASP A 812 18.72 -5.66 -29.43
CA ASP A 812 19.08 -5.78 -30.85
C ASP A 812 18.98 -4.46 -31.65
N GLY A 813 18.69 -3.36 -30.94
CA GLY A 813 18.67 -1.98 -31.41
C GLY A 813 19.24 -1.04 -30.35
N GLY A 814 19.47 0.23 -30.70
CA GLY A 814 20.05 1.21 -29.78
C GLY A 814 19.06 1.69 -28.71
N SER A 815 19.55 1.82 -27.48
CA SER A 815 18.82 2.37 -26.33
C SER A 815 19.39 3.74 -25.91
N MET A 816 18.52 4.65 -25.43
CA MET A 816 18.87 6.04 -25.15
C MET A 816 17.96 6.69 -24.09
N TYR A 817 18.40 7.85 -23.59
CA TYR A 817 17.67 8.70 -22.63
C TYR A 817 17.23 7.95 -21.35
N PRO A 818 18.17 7.43 -20.55
CA PRO A 818 17.83 6.77 -19.31
C PRO A 818 17.32 7.77 -18.26
N VAL A 819 16.37 7.34 -17.44
CA VAL A 819 15.95 7.96 -16.18
C VAL A 819 15.86 6.88 -15.11
N ILE A 820 15.99 7.25 -13.84
CA ILE A 820 16.15 6.29 -12.73
C ILE A 820 15.31 6.70 -11.51
N SER A 821 14.74 5.72 -10.82
CA SER A 821 14.01 5.91 -9.56
C SER A 821 14.93 6.39 -8.42
N ALA A 822 14.34 6.90 -7.34
CA ALA A 822 15.07 7.49 -6.22
C ALA A 822 16.02 6.49 -5.53
N ASP A 823 15.59 5.23 -5.43
CA ASP A 823 16.38 4.13 -4.85
C ASP A 823 17.37 3.48 -5.84
N GLY A 824 17.27 3.81 -7.13
CA GLY A 824 18.08 3.22 -8.19
C GLY A 824 17.58 1.88 -8.73
N ARG A 825 16.45 1.37 -8.25
CA ARG A 825 15.92 0.05 -8.64
C ARG A 825 15.38 0.03 -10.07
N TYR A 826 14.59 1.04 -10.44
CA TYR A 826 13.90 1.09 -11.73
C TYR A 826 14.60 2.06 -12.67
N VAL A 827 14.93 1.59 -13.87
CA VAL A 827 15.52 2.42 -14.93
C VAL A 827 14.62 2.39 -16.16
N ALA A 828 14.02 3.53 -16.48
CA ALA A 828 13.24 3.69 -17.71
C ALA A 828 14.13 4.23 -18.84
N PHE A 829 13.93 3.74 -20.06
CA PHE A 829 14.71 4.16 -21.22
C PHE A 829 13.95 3.93 -22.52
N ARG A 830 14.34 4.68 -23.55
CA ARG A 830 13.84 4.49 -24.91
C ARG A 830 14.69 3.46 -25.65
N SER A 831 14.08 2.57 -26.43
CA SER A 831 14.83 1.61 -27.26
C SER A 831 14.22 1.36 -28.63
N TYR A 832 15.09 1.18 -29.63
CA TYR A 832 14.71 0.71 -30.98
C TYR A 832 14.72 -0.84 -31.10
N ALA A 833 14.95 -1.54 -30.00
CA ALA A 833 15.13 -2.99 -29.99
C ALA A 833 13.79 -3.72 -29.99
N SER A 834 13.66 -4.71 -30.87
CA SER A 834 12.44 -5.53 -31.02
C SER A 834 12.41 -6.77 -30.13
N ASN A 835 13.47 -6.98 -29.33
CA ASN A 835 13.68 -8.20 -28.57
C ASN A 835 13.73 -7.99 -27.05
N LEU A 836 13.46 -6.77 -26.55
CA LEU A 836 13.45 -6.50 -25.11
C LEU A 836 12.24 -7.12 -24.40
N VAL A 837 11.11 -7.22 -25.11
CA VAL A 837 9.90 -7.92 -24.65
C VAL A 837 9.33 -8.78 -25.78
N SER A 838 8.57 -9.81 -25.44
CA SER A 838 7.86 -10.61 -26.45
C SER A 838 6.69 -9.83 -27.04
N GLY A 839 6.49 -9.92 -28.36
CA GLY A 839 5.33 -9.30 -29.00
C GLY A 839 5.54 -7.84 -29.42
N ASP A 840 6.77 -7.34 -29.33
CA ASP A 840 7.17 -6.09 -29.98
C ASP A 840 7.14 -6.24 -31.52
N THR A 841 6.15 -5.61 -32.16
CA THR A 841 5.92 -5.77 -33.61
C THR A 841 5.66 -4.48 -34.37
N ASN A 842 5.55 -3.34 -33.69
CA ASN A 842 5.20 -2.06 -34.30
C ASN A 842 6.34 -1.48 -35.17
N GLY A 843 7.60 -1.87 -34.94
CA GLY A 843 8.77 -1.33 -35.63
C GLY A 843 9.08 0.14 -35.27
N ASN A 844 8.48 0.64 -34.19
CA ASN A 844 8.71 1.96 -33.63
C ASN A 844 9.59 1.82 -32.36
N PRO A 845 10.27 2.90 -31.93
CA PRO A 845 10.99 2.89 -30.67
C PRO A 845 10.03 3.06 -29.49
N ASP A 846 10.14 2.17 -28.51
CA ASP A 846 9.29 2.12 -27.32
C ASP A 846 9.99 2.62 -26.05
N ILE A 847 9.21 2.85 -24.99
CA ILE A 847 9.71 3.08 -23.64
C ILE A 847 9.66 1.76 -22.87
N PHE A 848 10.77 1.40 -22.25
CA PHE A 848 10.92 0.22 -21.41
C PHE A 848 11.30 0.62 -20.00
N LEU A 849 10.89 -0.19 -19.03
CA LEU A 849 11.32 -0.13 -17.64
C LEU A 849 12.05 -1.42 -17.30
N HIS A 850 13.26 -1.30 -16.74
CA HIS A 850 14.02 -2.42 -16.23
C HIS A 850 14.12 -2.34 -14.70
N ASP A 851 13.70 -3.40 -14.03
CA ASP A 851 13.92 -3.60 -12.60
C ASP A 851 15.30 -4.24 -12.41
N THR A 852 16.22 -3.48 -11.84
CA THR A 852 17.62 -3.90 -11.64
C THR A 852 17.78 -4.96 -10.55
N GLN A 853 16.76 -5.20 -9.74
CA GLN A 853 16.76 -6.22 -8.68
C GLN A 853 16.23 -7.56 -9.19
N THR A 854 15.07 -7.58 -9.85
CA THR A 854 14.46 -8.81 -10.41
C THR A 854 15.07 -9.19 -11.76
N GLY A 855 15.62 -8.21 -12.48
CA GLY A 855 16.08 -8.34 -13.86
C GLY A 855 14.96 -8.27 -14.89
N GLU A 856 13.73 -7.97 -14.49
CA GLU A 856 12.59 -7.90 -15.39
C GLU A 856 12.62 -6.63 -16.25
N THR A 857 12.28 -6.78 -17.53
CA THR A 857 12.08 -5.68 -18.47
C THR A 857 10.66 -5.71 -19.00
N VAL A 858 9.92 -4.61 -18.82
CA VAL A 858 8.56 -4.42 -19.31
C VAL A 858 8.46 -3.23 -20.25
N ARG A 859 7.47 -3.25 -21.14
CA ARG A 859 7.16 -2.12 -22.04
C ARG A 859 6.15 -1.20 -21.37
N ILE A 860 6.48 0.08 -21.33
CA ILE A 860 5.67 1.15 -20.72
C ILE A 860 4.81 1.88 -21.76
N SER A 861 5.25 1.96 -23.02
CA SER A 861 4.51 2.62 -24.11
C SER A 861 3.33 1.76 -24.59
N VAL A 862 2.36 1.56 -23.70
CA VAL A 862 1.13 0.77 -23.92
C VAL A 862 -0.13 1.54 -23.52
N ASP A 863 -1.27 1.18 -24.09
CA ASP A 863 -2.59 1.63 -23.60
C ASP A 863 -2.98 0.89 -22.30
N SER A 864 -4.09 1.29 -21.67
CA SER A 864 -4.55 0.65 -20.42
C SER A 864 -5.01 -0.82 -20.56
N ASN A 865 -4.94 -1.40 -21.77
CA ASN A 865 -5.17 -2.83 -22.00
C ASN A 865 -3.86 -3.58 -22.34
N GLY A 866 -2.71 -2.91 -22.24
CA GLY A 866 -1.40 -3.47 -22.58
C GLY A 866 -1.09 -3.50 -24.09
N THR A 867 -1.86 -2.78 -24.93
CA THR A 867 -1.62 -2.72 -26.38
C THR A 867 -0.48 -1.75 -26.70
N GLU A 868 0.48 -2.18 -27.51
CA GLU A 868 1.64 -1.34 -27.90
C GLU A 868 1.24 -0.06 -28.64
N ALA A 869 1.97 1.02 -28.35
CA ALA A 869 1.81 2.29 -29.04
C ALA A 869 2.06 2.16 -30.55
N ASN A 870 1.27 2.87 -31.35
CA ASN A 870 1.34 2.86 -32.82
C ASN A 870 2.18 4.02 -33.42
N GLY A 871 2.77 4.85 -32.58
CA GLY A 871 3.59 6.02 -32.91
C GLY A 871 5.00 5.94 -32.33
N ASN A 872 5.80 6.99 -32.51
CA ASN A 872 7.11 7.17 -31.89
C ASN A 872 7.00 7.77 -30.50
N GLN A 873 7.78 7.25 -29.55
CA GLN A 873 8.00 7.84 -28.23
C GLN A 873 9.40 8.44 -28.15
N VAL A 874 9.63 9.46 -27.31
CA VAL A 874 10.91 10.17 -27.26
C VAL A 874 11.57 10.19 -25.89
N SER A 875 10.91 10.66 -24.82
CA SER A 875 11.58 10.97 -23.55
C SER A 875 10.80 10.45 -22.34
N PRO A 876 11.33 9.48 -21.57
CA PRO A 876 10.73 9.06 -20.32
C PRO A 876 11.11 9.99 -19.15
N ALA A 877 10.25 10.02 -18.13
CA ALA A 877 10.51 10.48 -16.78
C ALA A 877 9.82 9.53 -15.79
N ILE A 878 10.34 9.40 -14.57
CA ILE A 878 9.93 8.37 -13.62
C ILE A 878 9.76 8.96 -12.21
N SER A 879 8.75 8.50 -11.47
CA SER A 879 8.55 8.85 -10.05
C SER A 879 9.61 8.23 -9.14
N ALA A 880 9.63 8.65 -7.87
CA ALA A 880 10.66 8.24 -6.92
C ALA A 880 10.65 6.73 -6.65
N ASP A 881 9.46 6.12 -6.63
CA ASP A 881 9.22 4.70 -6.42
C ASP A 881 9.24 3.86 -7.70
N GLY A 882 9.27 4.51 -8.88
CA GLY A 882 9.21 3.82 -10.17
C GLY A 882 7.81 3.54 -10.71
N ARG A 883 6.75 3.84 -9.96
CA ARG A 883 5.36 3.52 -10.30
C ARG A 883 4.83 4.32 -11.48
N TYR A 884 5.13 5.61 -11.53
CA TYR A 884 4.60 6.51 -12.55
C TYR A 884 5.66 6.87 -13.57
N VAL A 885 5.42 6.52 -14.83
CA VAL A 885 6.32 6.83 -15.94
C VAL A 885 5.63 7.78 -16.91
N ALA A 886 6.12 9.02 -16.99
CA ALA A 886 5.64 10.02 -17.93
C ALA A 886 6.46 9.97 -19.23
N PHE A 887 5.82 10.11 -20.40
CA PHE A 887 6.52 10.12 -21.67
C PHE A 887 5.76 10.88 -22.77
N ASP A 888 6.50 11.40 -23.76
CA ASP A 888 5.91 12.03 -24.95
C ASP A 888 5.77 11.04 -26.12
N SER A 889 4.64 11.12 -26.85
CA SER A 889 4.29 10.19 -27.93
C SER A 889 3.38 10.83 -28.98
N ASP A 890 3.54 10.49 -30.28
CA ASP A 890 2.58 10.79 -31.36
C ASP A 890 1.58 9.64 -31.62
N ALA A 891 1.53 8.64 -30.73
CA ALA A 891 0.70 7.45 -30.89
C ALA A 891 -0.78 7.73 -30.61
N SER A 892 -1.61 7.51 -31.62
CA SER A 892 -3.06 7.79 -31.57
C SER A 892 -3.88 6.74 -30.79
N ASN A 893 -3.24 5.71 -30.23
CA ASN A 893 -3.92 4.57 -29.62
C ASN A 893 -3.59 4.35 -28.14
N LEU A 894 -2.81 5.23 -27.51
CA LEU A 894 -2.54 5.15 -26.07
C LEU A 894 -3.79 5.49 -25.25
N VAL A 895 -4.66 6.36 -25.77
CA VAL A 895 -5.98 6.68 -25.21
C VAL A 895 -7.02 6.82 -26.34
N ASN A 896 -8.29 6.50 -26.05
CA ASN A 896 -9.35 6.42 -27.08
C ASN A 896 -9.68 7.75 -27.79
N ASP A 897 -9.45 8.89 -27.12
CA ASP A 897 -9.82 10.23 -27.61
C ASP A 897 -8.62 11.07 -28.05
N ASP A 898 -7.50 10.42 -28.41
CA ASP A 898 -6.40 11.12 -29.07
C ASP A 898 -6.69 11.34 -30.56
N THR A 899 -6.87 12.60 -30.96
CA THR A 899 -7.38 12.97 -32.29
C THR A 899 -6.61 14.10 -32.97
N ASN A 900 -5.65 14.71 -32.27
CA ASN A 900 -4.93 15.90 -32.74
C ASN A 900 -3.79 15.53 -33.72
N GLY A 901 -3.28 14.29 -33.67
CA GLY A 901 -2.21 13.80 -34.54
C GLY A 901 -0.86 14.50 -34.31
N VAL A 902 -0.63 15.02 -33.10
CA VAL A 902 0.63 15.63 -32.67
C VAL A 902 1.20 14.86 -31.46
N ASN A 903 2.37 15.27 -30.98
CA ASN A 903 2.91 14.68 -29.74
C ASN A 903 2.06 15.15 -28.55
N ASP A 904 1.72 14.20 -27.69
CA ASP A 904 1.07 14.43 -26.40
C ASP A 904 1.93 13.84 -25.27
N ILE A 905 1.67 14.28 -24.04
CA ILE A 905 2.30 13.73 -22.83
C ILE A 905 1.35 12.72 -22.20
N PHE A 906 1.87 11.54 -21.91
CA PHE A 906 1.16 10.45 -21.28
C PHE A 906 1.82 10.10 -19.94
N LEU A 907 1.03 9.57 -19.02
CA LEU A 907 1.47 9.00 -17.76
C LEU A 907 0.96 7.56 -17.69
N HIS A 908 1.87 6.63 -17.45
CA HIS A 908 1.54 5.22 -17.22
C HIS A 908 1.80 4.87 -15.75
N ASP A 909 0.81 4.28 -15.10
CA ASP A 909 0.90 3.70 -13.77
C ASP A 909 1.24 2.21 -13.93
N THR A 910 2.45 1.82 -13.51
CA THR A 910 2.98 0.47 -13.72
C THR A 910 2.32 -0.59 -12.84
N GLU A 911 1.59 -0.19 -11.79
CA GLU A 911 0.98 -1.10 -10.83
C GLU A 911 -0.42 -1.53 -11.28
N ASN A 912 -1.28 -0.58 -11.63
CA ASN A 912 -2.64 -0.86 -12.12
C ASN A 912 -2.73 -0.97 -13.67
N GLY A 913 -1.67 -0.61 -14.38
CA GLY A 913 -1.58 -0.64 -15.85
C GLY A 913 -2.32 0.49 -16.56
N GLU A 914 -2.75 1.55 -15.88
CA GLU A 914 -3.50 2.65 -16.47
C GLU A 914 -2.59 3.63 -17.23
N THR A 915 -2.98 3.98 -18.46
CA THR A 915 -2.35 5.05 -19.25
C THR A 915 -3.32 6.21 -19.45
N ILE A 916 -2.94 7.40 -18.99
CA ILE A 916 -3.70 8.65 -19.16
C ILE A 916 -2.91 9.68 -19.96
N ARG A 917 -3.61 10.62 -20.61
CA ARG A 917 -3.00 11.79 -21.26
C ARG A 917 -3.04 12.98 -20.31
N VAL A 918 -1.88 13.59 -20.04
CA VAL A 918 -1.74 14.73 -19.13
C VAL A 918 -1.62 16.07 -19.86
N SER A 919 -1.35 16.08 -21.18
CA SER A 919 -1.39 17.28 -22.02
C SER A 919 -2.83 17.74 -22.32
N VAL A 920 -3.60 17.98 -21.27
CA VAL A 920 -4.99 18.43 -21.29
C VAL A 920 -5.15 19.73 -20.51
N GLY A 921 -6.13 20.56 -20.86
CA GLY A 921 -6.54 21.69 -20.02
C GLY A 921 -7.42 21.25 -18.85
N SER A 922 -7.69 22.14 -17.88
CA SER A 922 -8.48 21.81 -16.67
C SER A 922 -9.94 21.37 -16.93
N ASN A 923 -10.39 21.38 -18.18
CA ASN A 923 -11.68 20.88 -18.63
C ASN A 923 -11.58 19.52 -19.35
N GLY A 924 -10.40 18.87 -19.31
CA GLY A 924 -10.11 17.60 -19.95
C GLY A 924 -9.89 17.68 -21.47
N MET A 925 -9.93 18.86 -22.09
CA MET A 925 -9.69 18.99 -23.52
C MET A 925 -8.19 18.84 -23.83
N GLN A 926 -7.87 17.98 -24.80
CA GLN A 926 -6.50 17.79 -25.29
C GLN A 926 -5.89 19.08 -25.85
N GLY A 927 -4.57 19.22 -25.72
CA GLY A 927 -3.78 20.24 -26.38
C GLY A 927 -4.00 20.23 -27.90
N ASN A 928 -4.04 21.42 -28.51
CA ASN A 928 -4.29 21.59 -29.94
C ASN A 928 -3.01 21.72 -30.78
N ASP A 929 -1.84 21.59 -30.16
CA ASP A 929 -0.51 21.58 -30.78
C ASP A 929 0.44 20.70 -29.94
N HIS A 930 1.69 20.53 -30.39
CA HIS A 930 2.65 19.59 -29.80
C HIS A 930 2.93 19.86 -28.30
N SER A 931 2.83 18.82 -27.48
CA SER A 931 3.40 18.74 -26.14
C SER A 931 4.51 17.69 -26.17
N TRP A 932 5.76 18.10 -25.96
CA TRP A 932 6.91 17.28 -26.31
C TRP A 932 8.15 17.62 -25.50
N LYS A 933 9.12 16.69 -25.49
CA LYS A 933 10.43 16.77 -24.82
C LYS A 933 10.36 16.78 -23.29
N ARG A 934 10.89 15.70 -22.70
CA ARG A 934 11.28 15.57 -21.28
C ARG A 934 10.23 16.14 -20.32
N PRO A 935 9.05 15.51 -20.20
CA PRO A 935 8.19 15.77 -19.05
C PRO A 935 8.97 15.46 -17.76
N ALA A 936 8.49 15.96 -16.63
CA ALA A 936 8.95 15.53 -15.31
C ALA A 936 7.75 15.27 -14.40
N VAL A 937 7.92 14.37 -13.43
CA VAL A 937 6.87 13.89 -12.54
C VAL A 937 7.32 14.01 -11.08
N SER A 938 6.41 14.40 -10.18
CA SER A 938 6.67 14.43 -8.73
C SER A 938 6.88 13.02 -8.17
N ALA A 939 7.41 12.93 -6.93
CA ALA A 939 7.75 11.65 -6.32
C ALA A 939 6.55 10.71 -6.16
N ASP A 940 5.36 11.28 -5.97
CA ASP A 940 4.07 10.61 -5.79
C ASP A 940 3.25 10.46 -7.08
N GLY A 941 3.75 10.91 -8.25
CA GLY A 941 3.00 10.87 -9.50
C GLY A 941 1.90 11.93 -9.67
N ARG A 942 1.66 12.75 -8.64
CA ARG A 942 0.54 13.71 -8.60
C ARG A 942 0.70 14.87 -9.59
N PHE A 943 1.92 15.36 -9.77
CA PHE A 943 2.20 16.54 -10.57
C PHE A 943 3.08 16.18 -11.76
N VAL A 944 2.59 16.44 -12.97
CA VAL A 944 3.37 16.28 -14.20
C VAL A 944 3.59 17.64 -14.84
N VAL A 945 4.86 18.01 -15.03
CA VAL A 945 5.26 19.25 -15.70
C VAL A 945 5.75 18.97 -17.11
N PHE A 946 5.36 19.79 -18.08
CA PHE A 946 5.70 19.60 -19.48
C PHE A 946 5.77 20.90 -20.30
N GLU A 947 6.52 20.84 -21.40
CA GLU A 947 6.59 21.88 -22.45
C GLU A 947 5.47 21.64 -23.48
N SER A 948 4.74 22.70 -23.85
CA SER A 948 3.71 22.61 -24.88
C SER A 948 3.62 23.87 -25.75
N ASP A 949 3.41 23.66 -27.05
CA ASP A 949 3.08 24.69 -28.06
C ASP A 949 1.57 24.98 -28.11
N ALA A 950 0.74 24.23 -27.35
CA ALA A 950 -0.71 24.31 -27.40
C ALA A 950 -1.26 25.55 -26.68
N ASN A 951 -2.12 26.32 -27.38
CA ASN A 951 -2.68 27.57 -26.85
C ASN A 951 -4.02 27.40 -26.11
N ASN A 952 -4.49 26.16 -25.94
CA ASN A 952 -5.79 25.85 -25.35
C ASN A 952 -5.71 25.08 -24.03
N LEU A 953 -4.51 24.82 -23.50
CA LEU A 953 -4.34 24.16 -22.19
C LEU A 953 -4.79 25.06 -21.04
N VAL A 954 -4.52 26.37 -21.15
CA VAL A 954 -5.03 27.40 -20.24
C VAL A 954 -5.59 28.59 -21.03
N SER A 955 -6.50 29.34 -20.44
CA SER A 955 -7.03 30.56 -21.08
C SER A 955 -5.96 31.65 -21.17
N GLY A 956 -5.94 32.40 -22.27
CA GLY A 956 -5.08 33.58 -22.41
C GLY A 956 -3.69 33.31 -22.98
N ASP A 957 -3.40 32.08 -23.39
CA ASP A 957 -2.22 31.77 -24.20
C ASP A 957 -2.21 32.55 -25.52
N THR A 958 -1.25 33.47 -25.65
CA THR A 958 -1.21 34.41 -26.78
C THR A 958 0.19 34.76 -27.26
N ASN A 959 1.24 34.22 -26.64
CA ASN A 959 2.64 34.55 -27.00
C ASN A 959 3.09 33.83 -28.30
N GLY A 960 2.44 32.73 -28.67
CA GLY A 960 2.77 31.95 -29.87
C GLY A 960 4.10 31.23 -29.78
N GLY A 961 4.58 30.92 -28.57
CA GLY A 961 5.75 30.10 -28.29
C GLY A 961 5.42 28.98 -27.30
N SER A 962 6.37 28.07 -27.07
CA SER A 962 6.19 27.00 -26.09
C SER A 962 6.18 27.56 -24.67
N ASP A 963 5.27 27.05 -23.85
CA ASP A 963 5.15 27.39 -22.43
C ASP A 963 5.32 26.15 -21.55
N ILE A 964 5.56 26.39 -20.26
CA ILE A 964 5.64 25.32 -19.25
C ILE A 964 4.29 25.20 -18.56
N PHE A 965 3.76 23.99 -18.52
CA PHE A 965 2.50 23.66 -17.87
C PHE A 965 2.71 22.62 -16.78
N LEU A 966 1.91 22.73 -15.72
CA LEU A 966 1.82 21.75 -14.64
C LEU A 966 0.40 21.19 -14.64
N HIS A 967 0.27 19.87 -14.69
CA HIS A 967 -0.99 19.15 -14.55
C HIS A 967 -1.02 18.38 -13.23
N ASN A 968 -2.08 18.58 -12.45
CA ASN A 968 -2.38 17.81 -11.25
C ASN A 968 -3.29 16.63 -11.64
N THR A 969 -2.77 15.41 -11.54
CA THR A 969 -3.44 14.18 -12.00
C THR A 969 -4.63 13.79 -11.13
N GLU A 970 -4.68 14.27 -9.88
CA GLU A 970 -5.75 14.00 -8.92
C GLU A 970 -6.94 14.95 -9.12
N THR A 971 -6.67 16.25 -9.27
CA THR A 971 -7.73 17.28 -9.42
C THR A 971 -8.12 17.56 -10.87
N GLY A 972 -7.26 17.16 -11.81
CA GLY A 972 -7.37 17.49 -13.23
C GLY A 972 -7.02 18.95 -13.56
N GLU A 973 -6.51 19.73 -12.61
CA GLU A 973 -6.15 21.13 -12.83
C GLU A 973 -4.86 21.26 -13.67
N THR A 974 -4.89 22.10 -14.70
CA THR A 974 -3.72 22.50 -15.48
C THR A 974 -3.45 24.00 -15.34
N ILE A 975 -2.24 24.37 -14.93
CA ILE A 975 -1.79 25.76 -14.80
C ILE A 975 -0.56 26.02 -15.68
N ARG A 976 -0.33 27.29 -16.05
CA ARG A 976 0.92 27.73 -16.68
C ARG A 976 1.93 28.14 -15.62
N VAL A 977 3.12 27.57 -15.71
CA VAL A 977 4.27 27.84 -14.83
C VAL A 977 5.12 29.00 -15.34
N SER A 978 5.26 29.16 -16.66
CA SER A 978 6.04 30.23 -17.31
C SER A 978 5.35 31.60 -17.26
N VAL A 979 5.15 32.10 -16.04
CA VAL A 979 4.50 33.40 -15.74
C VAL A 979 5.38 34.25 -14.81
N ASP A 980 5.15 35.56 -14.81
CA ASP A 980 5.77 36.49 -13.86
C ASP A 980 5.06 36.49 -12.49
N ILE A 981 5.51 37.35 -11.57
CA ILE A 981 4.92 37.59 -10.24
C ILE A 981 3.41 37.86 -10.29
N GLU A 982 2.90 38.54 -11.32
CA GLU A 982 1.48 38.89 -11.46
C GLU A 982 0.68 37.80 -12.21
N GLY A 983 1.31 36.68 -12.58
CA GLY A 983 0.70 35.63 -13.39
C GLY A 983 0.64 35.97 -14.89
N THR A 984 1.35 37.00 -15.35
CA THR A 984 1.43 37.33 -16.78
C THR A 984 2.35 36.35 -17.49
N GLN A 985 1.90 35.80 -18.61
CA GLN A 985 2.72 34.87 -19.40
C GLN A 985 4.06 35.46 -19.85
N GLY A 986 5.06 34.59 -19.98
CA GLY A 986 6.31 34.89 -20.65
C GLY A 986 6.10 35.34 -22.10
N ASN A 987 6.87 36.34 -22.54
CA ASN A 987 6.83 36.91 -23.88
C ASN A 987 7.76 36.21 -24.88
N GLY A 988 8.38 35.12 -24.46
CA GLY A 988 9.28 34.26 -25.23
C GLY A 988 9.05 32.79 -24.88
N LEU A 989 9.71 31.90 -25.62
CA LEU A 989 9.57 30.47 -25.44
C LEU A 989 10.22 30.01 -24.12
N SER A 990 9.62 29.02 -23.48
CA SER A 990 10.11 28.33 -22.29
C SER A 990 10.20 26.83 -22.55
N GLY A 991 11.13 26.13 -21.91
CA GLY A 991 11.32 24.70 -22.17
C GLY A 991 12.17 23.95 -21.13
N TYR A 992 12.21 22.63 -21.30
CA TYR A 992 12.93 21.67 -20.44
C TYR A 992 12.63 21.84 -18.93
N PRO A 993 11.38 21.63 -18.50
CA PRO A 993 11.03 21.73 -17.11
C PRO A 993 11.51 20.52 -16.29
N THR A 994 11.78 20.75 -15.01
CA THR A 994 12.02 19.73 -13.98
C THR A 994 11.28 20.13 -12.71
N ILE A 995 10.95 19.16 -11.85
CA ILE A 995 10.10 19.38 -10.67
C ILE A 995 10.72 18.76 -9.41
N SER A 996 10.53 19.40 -8.25
CA SER A 996 10.88 18.84 -6.94
C SER A 996 9.99 17.66 -6.56
N ALA A 997 10.43 16.84 -5.60
CA ALA A 997 9.72 15.62 -5.20
C ALA A 997 8.32 15.90 -4.67
N ASP A 998 8.14 17.01 -3.94
CA ASP A 998 6.86 17.48 -3.38
C ASP A 998 5.95 18.18 -4.42
N GLY A 999 6.43 18.35 -5.67
CA GLY A 999 5.68 19.02 -6.72
C GLY A 999 5.62 20.56 -6.63
N ARG A 1000 6.27 21.17 -5.63
CA ARG A 1000 6.16 22.62 -5.36
C ARG A 1000 7.03 23.48 -6.26
N TYR A 1001 8.24 23.05 -6.56
CA TYR A 1001 9.24 23.87 -7.24
C TYR A 1001 9.50 23.36 -8.65
N VAL A 1002 9.37 24.23 -9.64
CA VAL A 1002 9.59 23.90 -11.06
C VAL A 1002 10.74 24.73 -11.63
N ALA A 1003 11.82 24.08 -12.05
CA ALA A 1003 12.95 24.73 -12.72
C ALA A 1003 12.85 24.55 -14.25
N PHE A 1004 13.04 25.63 -15.01
CA PHE A 1004 12.94 25.63 -16.47
C PHE A 1004 13.82 26.74 -17.07
N TYR A 1005 14.12 26.66 -18.37
CA TYR A 1005 14.72 27.81 -19.06
C TYR A 1005 13.66 28.65 -19.78
N SER A 1006 13.96 29.93 -20.00
CA SER A 1006 13.15 30.79 -20.85
C SER A 1006 13.98 31.80 -21.65
N ASP A 1007 13.50 32.10 -22.86
CA ASP A 1007 13.95 33.24 -23.68
C ASP A 1007 13.09 34.50 -23.39
N ALA A 1008 12.15 34.43 -22.46
CA ALA A 1008 11.24 35.51 -22.10
C ALA A 1008 11.94 36.58 -21.26
N SER A 1009 11.81 37.84 -21.67
CA SER A 1009 12.43 38.99 -21.00
C SER A 1009 11.56 39.62 -19.91
N ASN A 1010 10.41 39.02 -19.59
CA ASN A 1010 9.41 39.60 -18.69
C ASN A 1010 9.01 38.67 -17.54
N LEU A 1011 9.64 37.50 -17.39
CA LEU A 1011 9.36 36.63 -16.24
C LEU A 1011 9.84 37.25 -14.92
N VAL A 1012 10.89 38.06 -14.99
CA VAL A 1012 11.39 38.87 -13.88
C VAL A 1012 11.72 40.29 -14.36
N SER A 1013 11.59 41.27 -13.47
CA SER A 1013 11.71 42.70 -13.82
C SER A 1013 13.11 43.15 -14.28
N GLU A 1014 14.15 42.36 -14.03
CA GLU A 1014 15.56 42.69 -14.31
C GLU A 1014 16.20 41.87 -15.44
N ASP A 1015 15.41 41.25 -16.33
CA ASP A 1015 15.95 40.62 -17.55
C ASP A 1015 16.45 41.62 -18.59
N THR A 1016 17.77 41.72 -18.71
CA THR A 1016 18.41 42.70 -19.59
C THR A 1016 19.55 42.15 -20.44
N ASN A 1017 19.93 40.88 -20.26
CA ASN A 1017 21.04 40.27 -20.99
C ASN A 1017 20.63 39.86 -22.43
N GLY A 1018 19.33 39.70 -22.71
CA GLY A 1018 18.81 39.20 -23.99
C GLY A 1018 19.30 37.79 -24.32
N ALA A 1019 19.68 37.03 -23.29
CA ALA A 1019 20.09 35.65 -23.36
C ALA A 1019 18.98 34.76 -22.79
N ARG A 1020 19.14 33.44 -22.98
CA ARG A 1020 18.31 32.46 -22.31
C ARG A 1020 18.74 32.34 -20.86
N ASP A 1021 17.79 32.35 -19.95
CA ASP A 1021 18.03 32.22 -18.52
C ASP A 1021 17.30 31.02 -17.92
N VAL A 1022 17.77 30.58 -16.75
CA VAL A 1022 17.12 29.53 -15.95
C VAL A 1022 16.31 30.20 -14.84
N PHE A 1023 15.08 29.74 -14.68
CA PHE A 1023 14.13 30.24 -13.71
C PHE A 1023 13.66 29.10 -12.81
N LEU A 1024 13.22 29.47 -11.61
CA LEU A 1024 12.56 28.62 -10.64
C LEU A 1024 11.19 29.21 -10.33
N ARG A 1025 10.14 28.40 -10.42
CA ARG A 1025 8.79 28.77 -10.00
C ARG A 1025 8.40 28.02 -8.73
N ASP A 1026 7.94 28.73 -7.72
CA ASP A 1026 7.15 28.20 -6.61
C ASP A 1026 5.67 28.20 -7.03
N THR A 1027 5.06 27.02 -7.08
CA THR A 1027 3.68 26.83 -7.55
C THR A 1027 2.65 27.08 -6.44
N GLN A 1028 3.07 27.15 -5.17
CA GLN A 1028 2.19 27.39 -4.02
C GLN A 1028 2.11 28.88 -3.64
N VAL A 1029 3.15 29.67 -3.94
CA VAL A 1029 3.17 31.12 -3.69
C VAL A 1029 2.51 31.87 -4.86
N GLY A 1030 1.55 32.75 -4.56
CA GLY A 1030 0.81 33.53 -5.57
C GLY A 1030 -0.56 32.95 -6.01
N HIS A 1031 -0.91 31.72 -5.63
CA HIS A 1031 -2.25 31.16 -5.86
C HIS A 1031 -3.35 31.84 -5.02
N ALA A 1032 -2.99 32.56 -3.94
CA ALA A 1032 -3.93 33.32 -3.12
C ALA A 1032 -4.44 34.63 -3.79
N ALA A 1033 -3.77 35.14 -4.83
CA ALA A 1033 -4.12 36.43 -5.44
C ALA A 1033 -5.14 36.35 -6.61
N LEU A 1034 -5.38 35.17 -7.18
CA LEU A 1034 -6.24 35.00 -8.36
C LEU A 1034 -7.75 34.85 -8.04
N TRP A 1035 -8.12 34.71 -6.76
CA TRP A 1035 -9.52 34.57 -6.34
C TRP A 1035 -10.25 35.90 -6.02
N LEU A 1036 -9.56 37.05 -6.08
CA LEU A 1036 -10.16 38.36 -5.72
C LEU A 1036 -10.41 39.33 -6.87
N SER A 1037 -10.33 38.90 -8.13
CA SER A 1037 -10.71 39.76 -9.27
C SER A 1037 -11.74 39.14 -10.22
N GLN A 1038 -12.94 38.85 -9.70
CA GLN A 1038 -14.16 38.96 -10.51
C GLN A 1038 -15.05 40.06 -9.93
N PRO A 1039 -15.30 41.18 -10.64
CA PRO A 1039 -16.37 42.08 -10.25
C PRO A 1039 -17.70 41.35 -10.49
N GLN A 1040 -18.43 41.09 -9.40
CA GLN A 1040 -19.85 40.79 -9.39
C GLN A 1040 -20.61 41.79 -10.28
N LEU A 1041 -20.86 41.44 -11.53
CA LEU A 1041 -21.83 42.12 -12.38
C LEU A 1041 -23.23 41.60 -12.04
N HIS A 1042 -23.80 42.19 -11.00
CA HIS A 1042 -25.26 42.29 -10.88
C HIS A 1042 -25.78 43.11 -12.06
N SER A 1043 -26.49 42.48 -13.00
CA SER A 1043 -27.47 43.19 -13.84
C SER A 1043 -28.84 42.56 -13.66
N GLN A 1044 -29.67 43.30 -12.91
CA GLN A 1044 -31.11 43.13 -12.82
C GLN A 1044 -31.76 43.15 -14.20
N ALA A 1045 -32.81 42.35 -14.34
CA ALA A 1045 -33.80 42.49 -15.41
C ALA A 1045 -34.54 43.84 -15.26
N ASP A 1046 -34.40 44.70 -16.27
CA ASP A 1046 -35.48 45.28 -17.08
C ASP A 1046 -34.93 45.89 -18.38
#